data_AF-A0A7J6IHC6-F1
#
_entry.id   AF-A0A7J6IHC6-F1
#
_cell.length_a   1.000
_cell.length_b   1.000
_cell.length_c   1.000
_cell.angle_alpha   90.00
_cell.angle_beta   90.00
_cell.angle_gamma   90.00
#
_symmetry.space_group_name_H-M   'P 1'
#
loop_
_entity.id
_entity.type
_entity.pdbx_description
1 polymer ?
#
loop_
_entity_poly.entity_id
_entity_poly.type
_entity_poly.pdbx_seq_one_letter_code
_entity_poly.pdbx_strand_id
1 'polypeptide(L)'
;MSADEDDNNTTSTPPPPLRVNVVILFMGSRGDLQPSIAIAKALQRSGGRYRVRVRIATHPPYRAAVEAAGVGFYSAGARCDIKRMMARRLLPREELKREVPEIEREFGEMGARWWGACVDGGYEGTMPGEKRDGVEDVVEEEGSEAGGFVADLVVSTMQVFVQTSAAARMGVPLHLFGMNPRMYSREVPHSQAGWAVGKGGIVRRASWWVQDLLFLQAMKAVINATRRGMGLEDFSPAWWLSQFNRLRVPCTYLWSPLLLPKPSDWASNISVAGFALEDVSEGDFVPPPDLVKFLEKGPQPPVYVGFGSMTFANAADVFGVVRAVVREMGLRVVVCRGWSGVVMEEGVGEKGEEVDDVFVVDDVPHAWLFPRVRAVVCHGGAGTVAIALRCGRPTLVVPVAGDQPFWGSRVAEVGCGPAVGFGIAQMTKDGLRGKLGELLEERYAVAAGEFGRRVRAERDGVEGFREDLERSLEVYEGLRCAVLRDRVGVWRVGGVLVSAVAAEVLMREGRVKWEELRAVEAVRWGDLVAPGDPVSGLVMGVKGVGRGVRKDVQDKAWAFVVLHVIRAPLMILAGLTFGMFNFVDFILWKMASPTEPKLYASNPRLYGYGQMLGFLVAAPWKELQSIAYQPAELTKGGRGVGRVILEAPLAILRVLVALVNILVGFVGISLRMTDLACSKAMGERDNRDVVAEARLRQGRIEADELAIERTEEGGDLTAEVLRAWDAKS
;
A
#
# COMPACT_ATOMS: atom_id res chain seq x y z
N MET A 1 -0.71 -63.65 28.36
CA MET A 1 0.31 -62.88 27.63
C MET A 1 -0.40 -62.16 26.51
N SER A 2 -1.20 -61.11 26.72
CA SER A 2 -0.97 -59.81 27.36
C SER A 2 0.21 -59.03 26.76
N ALA A 3 -0.16 -57.93 26.11
CA ALA A 3 0.51 -56.62 26.06
C ALA A 3 1.74 -56.48 25.15
N ASP A 4 1.60 -55.72 24.06
CA ASP A 4 2.15 -54.37 23.90
C ASP A 4 2.32 -54.03 22.41
N GLU A 5 1.30 -53.42 21.81
CA GLU A 5 1.48 -52.50 20.67
C GLU A 5 1.13 -51.11 21.20
N ASP A 6 2.18 -50.32 21.42
CA ASP A 6 2.12 -48.94 21.88
C ASP A 6 1.37 -48.06 20.87
N ASP A 7 0.10 -47.80 21.17
CA ASP A 7 -0.68 -46.68 20.67
C ASP A 7 -0.11 -45.36 21.22
N ASN A 8 1.02 -44.91 20.68
CA ASN A 8 1.57 -43.59 20.98
C ASN A 8 0.98 -42.53 20.02
N ASN A 9 -0.35 -42.50 19.89
CA ASN A 9 -1.06 -41.41 19.25
C ASN A 9 -1.36 -40.35 20.32
N THR A 10 -0.34 -39.56 20.66
CA THR A 10 -0.55 -38.35 21.46
C THR A 10 -1.44 -37.40 20.66
N THR A 11 -2.71 -37.35 21.05
CA THR A 11 -3.67 -36.31 20.64
C THR A 11 -3.14 -34.96 21.12
N SER A 12 -2.23 -34.35 20.37
CA SER A 12 -1.78 -32.99 20.63
C SER A 12 -2.96 -32.05 20.37
N THR A 13 -3.47 -31.43 21.43
CA THR A 13 -4.44 -30.33 21.30
C THR A 13 -3.86 -29.28 20.35
N PRO A 14 -4.63 -28.82 19.35
CA PRO A 14 -4.15 -27.84 18.40
C PRO A 14 -3.69 -26.57 19.14
N PRO A 15 -2.61 -25.92 18.67
CA PRO A 15 -2.10 -24.73 19.35
C PRO A 15 -3.15 -23.61 19.32
N PRO A 16 -3.19 -22.74 20.35
CA PRO A 16 -4.15 -21.65 20.40
C PRO A 16 -3.99 -20.69 19.22
N PRO A 17 -5.05 -19.94 18.82
CA PRO A 17 -4.97 -18.94 17.77
C PRO A 17 -3.88 -17.90 18.07
N LEU A 18 -3.07 -17.54 17.09
CA LEU A 18 -2.03 -16.51 17.25
C LEU A 18 -2.65 -15.12 17.26
N ARG A 19 -2.38 -14.34 18.30
CA ARG A 19 -2.69 -12.91 18.33
C ARG A 19 -1.75 -12.16 17.38
N VAL A 20 -2.32 -11.45 16.42
CA VAL A 20 -1.57 -10.62 15.45
C VAL A 20 -2.21 -9.25 15.30
N ASN A 21 -1.37 -8.22 15.26
CA ASN A 21 -1.77 -6.84 15.01
C ASN A 21 -1.63 -6.52 13.52
N VAL A 22 -2.71 -6.08 12.89
CA VAL A 22 -2.72 -5.68 11.47
C VAL A 22 -3.00 -4.19 11.37
N VAL A 23 -2.13 -3.47 10.69
CA VAL A 23 -2.37 -2.06 10.35
C VAL A 23 -2.78 -1.96 8.88
N ILE A 24 -3.87 -1.25 8.60
CA ILE A 24 -4.32 -0.91 7.25
C ILE A 24 -4.02 0.57 7.02
N LEU A 25 -3.10 0.85 6.10
CA LEU A 25 -2.69 2.20 5.72
C LEU A 25 -3.38 2.59 4.40
N PHE A 26 -4.12 3.69 4.38
CA PHE A 26 -4.58 4.26 3.12
C PHE A 26 -4.77 5.77 3.19
N MET A 27 -4.61 6.40 2.03
CA MET A 27 -5.03 7.77 1.75
C MET A 27 -6.10 7.72 0.67
N GLY A 28 -7.23 8.38 0.88
CA GLY A 28 -8.21 8.47 -0.18
C GLY A 28 -9.60 8.88 0.24
N SER A 29 -10.53 8.71 -0.68
CA SER A 29 -11.94 9.07 -0.52
C SER A 29 -12.72 7.93 0.15
N ARG A 30 -14.04 8.04 0.17
CA ARG A 30 -14.93 6.94 0.59
C ARG A 30 -14.69 5.63 -0.19
N GLY A 31 -14.27 5.73 -1.46
CA GLY A 31 -13.95 4.57 -2.29
C GLY A 31 -12.76 3.75 -1.80
N ASP A 32 -11.89 4.33 -0.96
CA ASP A 32 -10.76 3.64 -0.32
C ASP A 32 -11.14 3.19 1.10
N LEU A 33 -12.00 3.94 1.79
CA LEU A 33 -12.50 3.61 3.13
C LEU A 33 -13.35 2.33 3.14
N GLN A 34 -14.32 2.21 2.23
CA GLN A 34 -15.28 1.09 2.26
C GLN A 34 -14.59 -0.27 2.11
N PRO A 35 -13.71 -0.50 1.12
CA PRO A 35 -12.96 -1.75 1.03
C PRO A 35 -12.09 -2.01 2.27
N SER A 36 -11.49 -0.96 2.85
CA SER A 36 -10.65 -1.09 4.05
C SER A 36 -11.44 -1.58 5.26
N ILE A 37 -12.65 -1.04 5.48
CA ILE A 37 -13.56 -1.49 6.55
C ILE A 37 -14.03 -2.93 6.28
N ALA A 38 -14.41 -3.25 5.05
CA ALA A 38 -14.88 -4.59 4.69
C ALA A 38 -13.79 -5.65 4.93
N ILE A 39 -12.55 -5.35 4.53
CA ILE A 39 -11.36 -6.17 4.81
C ILE A 39 -11.14 -6.32 6.31
N ALA A 40 -11.16 -5.22 7.08
CA ALA A 40 -10.96 -5.27 8.52
C ALA A 40 -11.97 -6.19 9.22
N LYS A 41 -13.26 -6.06 8.89
CA LYS A 41 -14.33 -6.92 9.41
C LYS A 41 -14.13 -8.39 9.03
N ALA A 42 -13.76 -8.67 7.78
CA ALA A 42 -13.52 -10.04 7.32
C ALA A 42 -12.35 -10.70 8.07
N LEU A 43 -11.28 -9.94 8.37
CA LEU A 43 -10.15 -10.43 9.14
C LEU A 43 -10.50 -10.69 10.60
N GLN A 44 -11.23 -9.77 11.25
CA GLN A 44 -11.67 -9.94 12.65
C GLN A 44 -12.62 -11.14 12.82
N ARG A 45 -13.39 -11.50 11.77
CA ARG A 45 -14.29 -12.67 11.77
C ARG A 45 -13.58 -14.00 11.50
N SER A 46 -12.29 -14.01 11.16
CA SER A 46 -11.56 -15.25 10.88
C SER A 46 -11.42 -16.10 12.15
N GLY A 47 -12.41 -16.96 12.42
CA GLY A 47 -12.33 -17.96 13.48
C GLY A 47 -11.44 -19.12 13.01
N GLY A 48 -10.23 -19.21 13.53
CA GLY A 48 -9.30 -20.27 13.14
C GLY A 48 -7.89 -20.09 13.70
N ARG A 49 -6.91 -19.91 12.82
CA ARG A 49 -5.47 -19.89 13.15
C ARG A 49 -4.99 -18.61 13.85
N TYR A 50 -5.69 -17.49 13.65
CA TYR A 50 -5.27 -16.17 14.09
C TYR A 50 -6.40 -15.44 14.83
N ARG A 51 -6.04 -14.65 15.85
CA ARG A 51 -6.89 -13.65 16.48
C ARG A 51 -6.38 -12.28 16.06
N VAL A 52 -7.06 -11.65 15.10
CA VAL A 52 -6.57 -10.44 14.44
C VAL A 52 -7.12 -9.18 15.12
N ARG A 53 -6.23 -8.31 15.61
CA ARG A 53 -6.57 -6.92 15.98
C ARG A 53 -6.25 -6.03 14.78
N VAL A 54 -7.23 -5.25 14.32
CA VAL A 54 -7.06 -4.37 13.14
C VAL A 54 -7.12 -2.90 13.55
N ARG A 55 -6.18 -2.11 13.03
CA ARG A 55 -6.14 -0.65 13.11
C ARG A 55 -6.09 -0.05 11.71
N ILE A 56 -6.94 0.92 11.42
CA ILE A 56 -6.94 1.68 10.17
C ILE A 56 -6.30 3.06 10.41
N ALA A 57 -5.27 3.38 9.65
CA ALA A 57 -4.62 4.69 9.67
C ALA A 57 -5.02 5.53 8.46
N THR A 58 -5.89 6.52 8.68
CA THR A 58 -6.48 7.34 7.61
C THR A 58 -6.94 8.72 8.10
N HIS A 59 -7.62 9.46 7.23
CA HIS A 59 -8.09 10.84 7.47
C HIS A 59 -9.03 10.94 8.68
N PRO A 60 -8.87 11.98 9.54
CA PRO A 60 -9.71 12.21 10.73
C PRO A 60 -11.23 12.12 10.53
N PRO A 61 -11.82 12.65 9.42
CA PRO A 61 -13.27 12.59 9.21
C PRO A 61 -13.87 11.18 9.12
N TYR A 62 -13.03 10.15 8.94
CA TYR A 62 -13.50 8.76 8.86
C TYR A 62 -13.48 8.03 10.21
N ARG A 63 -13.01 8.65 11.30
CA ARG A 63 -12.94 8.07 12.64
C ARG A 63 -14.25 7.39 13.05
N ALA A 64 -15.35 8.14 13.03
CA ALA A 64 -16.65 7.64 13.47
C ALA A 64 -17.11 6.41 12.66
N ALA A 65 -16.84 6.38 11.36
CA ALA A 65 -17.19 5.25 10.50
C ALA A 65 -16.33 4.00 10.77
N VAL A 66 -15.04 4.19 11.07
CA VAL A 66 -14.11 3.11 11.43
C VAL A 66 -14.44 2.53 12.81
N GLU A 67 -14.65 3.38 13.80
CA GLU A 67 -14.99 2.97 15.17
C GLU A 67 -16.37 2.31 15.23
N ALA A 68 -17.37 2.82 14.50
CA ALA A 68 -18.69 2.19 14.38
C ALA A 68 -18.63 0.79 13.73
N ALA A 69 -17.58 0.49 12.96
CA ALA A 69 -17.33 -0.85 12.42
C ALA A 69 -16.64 -1.79 13.42
N GLY A 70 -16.31 -1.35 14.64
CA GLY A 70 -15.56 -2.13 15.63
C GLY A 70 -14.07 -2.27 15.28
N VAL A 71 -13.52 -1.34 14.50
CA VAL A 71 -12.13 -1.34 14.05
C VAL A 71 -11.38 -0.19 14.73
N GLY A 72 -10.11 -0.42 15.08
CA GLY A 72 -9.25 0.61 15.63
C GLY A 72 -8.96 1.74 14.64
N PHE A 73 -8.95 2.99 15.10
CA PHE A 73 -8.66 4.16 14.27
C PHE A 73 -7.37 4.86 14.71
N TYR A 74 -6.54 5.21 13.73
CA TYR A 74 -5.36 6.04 13.91
C TYR A 74 -5.37 7.23 12.94
N SER A 75 -5.19 8.44 13.46
CA SER A 75 -5.20 9.66 12.63
C SER A 75 -3.96 9.72 11.73
N ALA A 76 -4.19 9.91 10.43
CA ALA A 76 -3.14 10.18 9.44
C ALA A 76 -2.69 11.66 9.43
N GLY A 77 -3.14 12.48 10.38
CA GLY A 77 -2.75 13.89 10.53
C GLY A 77 -3.90 14.86 10.31
N ALA A 78 -3.89 15.96 11.06
CA ALA A 78 -4.97 16.95 11.05
C ALA A 78 -4.86 17.93 9.87
N ARG A 79 -3.65 18.13 9.31
CA ARG A 79 -3.43 19.09 8.21
C ARG A 79 -4.06 18.63 6.90
N CYS A 80 -4.25 17.33 6.72
CA CYS A 80 -4.74 16.79 5.46
C CYS A 80 -6.27 16.62 5.46
N ASP A 81 -6.96 17.58 4.85
CA ASP A 81 -8.34 17.39 4.41
C ASP A 81 -8.36 16.75 3.02
N ILE A 82 -8.95 15.55 2.93
CA ILE A 82 -9.16 14.83 1.68
C ILE A 82 -9.87 15.68 0.62
N LYS A 83 -10.82 16.56 1.02
CA LYS A 83 -11.52 17.48 0.11
C LYS A 83 -10.54 18.47 -0.50
N ARG A 84 -9.71 19.11 0.33
CA ARG A 84 -8.68 20.05 -0.12
C ARG A 84 -7.68 19.37 -1.06
N MET A 85 -7.25 18.15 -0.72
CA MET A 85 -6.33 17.39 -1.56
C MET A 85 -6.94 17.04 -2.93
N MET A 86 -8.23 16.67 -2.98
CA MET A 86 -8.93 16.42 -4.24
C MET A 86 -9.12 17.70 -5.06
N ALA A 87 -9.46 18.82 -4.42
CA ALA A 87 -9.62 20.11 -5.08
C ALA A 87 -8.34 20.59 -5.77
N ARG A 88 -7.17 20.36 -5.14
CA ARG A 88 -5.86 20.71 -5.73
C ARG A 88 -5.56 20.02 -7.06
N ARG A 89 -6.16 18.86 -7.34
CA ARG A 89 -5.97 18.14 -8.62
C ARG A 89 -6.48 18.91 -9.83
N LEU A 90 -7.32 19.91 -9.61
CA LEU A 90 -7.93 20.73 -10.64
C LEU A 90 -7.33 22.13 -10.75
N LEU A 91 -6.38 22.46 -9.87
CA LEU A 91 -5.73 23.76 -9.93
C LEU A 91 -4.88 23.87 -11.20
N PRO A 92 -4.85 25.05 -11.83
CA PRO A 92 -3.86 25.38 -12.85
C PRO A 92 -2.44 25.16 -12.31
N ARG A 93 -1.50 24.83 -13.21
CA ARG A 93 -0.11 24.49 -12.82
C ARG A 93 0.57 25.58 -11.98
N GLU A 94 0.32 26.85 -12.26
CA GLU A 94 0.95 27.96 -11.52
C GLU A 94 0.39 28.14 -10.11
N GLU A 95 -0.90 27.88 -9.91
CA GLU A 95 -1.51 27.88 -8.57
C GLU A 95 -1.06 26.67 -7.77
N LEU A 96 -1.00 25.49 -8.41
CA LEU A 96 -0.49 24.27 -7.77
C LEU A 96 0.95 24.43 -7.28
N LYS A 97 1.82 25.11 -8.04
CA LYS A 97 3.21 25.39 -7.60
C LYS A 97 3.28 26.17 -6.29
N ARG A 98 2.34 27.08 -6.04
CA ARG A 98 2.29 27.88 -4.80
C ARG A 98 1.87 27.04 -3.60
N GLU A 99 1.09 25.99 -3.82
CA GLU A 99 0.65 25.04 -2.79
C GLU A 99 1.70 23.97 -2.47
N VAL A 100 2.76 23.80 -3.27
CA VAL A 100 3.77 22.72 -3.09
C VAL A 100 4.34 22.67 -1.66
N PRO A 101 4.76 23.77 -1.01
CA PRO A 101 5.29 23.70 0.35
C PRO A 101 4.28 23.17 1.37
N GLU A 102 3.01 23.52 1.21
CA GLU A 102 1.94 23.04 2.09
C GLU A 102 1.62 21.57 1.81
N ILE A 103 1.63 21.14 0.55
CA ILE A 103 1.53 19.73 0.17
C ILE A 103 2.68 18.93 0.80
N GLU A 104 3.92 19.41 0.74
CA GLU A 104 5.06 18.73 1.37
C GLU A 104 4.90 18.60 2.88
N ARG A 105 4.34 19.62 3.55
CA ARG A 105 4.04 19.58 4.99
C ARG A 105 2.94 18.59 5.33
N GLU A 106 1.84 18.60 4.58
CA GLU A 106 0.72 17.66 4.78
C GLU A 106 1.17 16.22 4.58
N PHE A 107 1.86 15.93 3.48
CA PHE A 107 2.39 14.59 3.21
C PHE A 107 3.51 14.23 4.22
N GLY A 108 4.29 15.19 4.71
CA GLY A 108 5.28 15.00 5.78
C GLY A 108 4.67 14.52 7.09
N GLU A 109 3.61 15.20 7.55
CA GLU A 109 2.83 14.75 8.71
C GLU A 109 2.25 13.36 8.46
N MET A 110 1.61 13.16 7.30
CA MET A 110 0.97 11.88 6.96
C MET A 110 1.96 10.71 6.95
N GLY A 111 3.16 10.91 6.38
CA GLY A 111 4.24 9.93 6.40
C GLY A 111 4.66 9.55 7.82
N ALA A 112 4.84 10.54 8.70
CA ALA A 112 5.20 10.31 10.09
C ALA A 112 4.07 9.65 10.89
N ARG A 113 2.81 10.04 10.65
CA ARG A 113 1.62 9.44 11.29
C ARG A 113 1.38 8.00 10.85
N TRP A 114 1.57 7.67 9.58
CA TRP A 114 1.50 6.28 9.13
C TRP A 114 2.61 5.41 9.71
N TRP A 115 3.82 5.95 9.86
CA TRP A 115 4.86 5.25 10.60
C TRP A 115 4.47 5.05 12.07
N GLY A 116 3.96 6.11 12.71
CA GLY A 116 3.42 6.07 14.07
C GLY A 116 2.33 5.01 14.24
N ALA A 117 1.43 4.85 13.26
CA ALA A 117 0.39 3.83 13.30
C ALA A 117 0.94 2.39 13.33
N CYS A 118 2.12 2.15 12.74
CA CYS A 118 2.75 0.84 12.72
C CYS A 118 3.44 0.47 14.05
N VAL A 119 3.95 1.46 14.78
CA VAL A 119 4.77 1.26 16.01
C VAL A 119 4.20 1.95 17.25
N ASP A 120 2.99 2.48 17.16
CA ASP A 120 2.26 3.23 18.19
C ASP A 120 3.03 4.48 18.68
N GLY A 121 3.73 5.14 17.76
CA GLY A 121 4.55 6.31 18.03
C GLY A 121 3.77 7.61 17.88
N GLY A 122 3.90 8.52 18.85
CA GLY A 122 3.35 9.88 18.75
C GLY A 122 3.98 10.70 17.63
N TYR A 123 3.30 11.74 17.19
CA TYR A 123 3.82 12.73 16.24
C TYR A 123 4.11 14.05 16.96
N GLU A 124 5.39 14.42 17.08
CA GLU A 124 5.83 15.62 17.81
C GLU A 124 5.63 16.94 17.03
N GLY A 125 4.99 16.92 15.86
CA GLY A 125 4.62 18.15 15.14
C GLY A 125 5.73 18.83 14.33
N THR A 126 6.98 18.36 14.38
CA THR A 126 8.12 18.99 13.70
C THR A 126 8.78 18.08 12.66
N MET A 127 8.98 18.59 11.44
CA MET A 127 9.78 17.91 10.42
C MET A 127 11.28 17.99 10.77
N PRO A 128 12.11 16.98 10.40
CA PRO A 128 13.55 17.04 10.64
C PRO A 128 14.20 18.24 9.91
N GLY A 129 14.59 19.27 10.67
CA GLY A 129 15.22 20.49 10.16
C GLY A 129 14.46 21.80 10.43
N GLU A 130 13.24 21.74 10.98
CA GLU A 130 12.45 22.92 11.34
C GLU A 130 12.80 23.36 12.78
N LYS A 131 13.09 24.66 12.98
CA LYS A 131 13.27 25.21 14.34
C LYS A 131 11.90 25.40 14.99
N ARG A 132 11.81 25.03 16.27
CA ARG A 132 10.62 25.16 17.10
C ARG A 132 10.49 26.62 17.55
N ASP A 133 10.00 27.49 16.67
CA ASP A 133 9.73 28.88 17.05
C ASP A 133 8.26 29.00 17.48
N GLY A 134 8.04 28.97 18.80
CA GLY A 134 6.96 29.71 19.46
C GLY A 134 5.50 29.28 19.28
N VAL A 135 5.19 28.06 18.83
CA VAL A 135 3.81 27.53 18.86
C VAL A 135 3.69 26.49 19.98
N GLU A 136 3.18 26.93 21.13
CA GLU A 136 2.48 26.06 22.07
C GLU A 136 1.16 25.66 21.43
N ASP A 137 1.12 24.48 20.82
CA ASP A 137 -0.08 23.66 20.68
C ASP A 137 0.40 22.22 20.53
N VAL A 138 0.51 21.54 21.67
CA VAL A 138 0.44 20.09 21.72
C VAL A 138 -0.99 19.77 21.26
N VAL A 139 -1.17 19.44 19.97
CA VAL A 139 -2.38 18.71 19.58
C VAL A 139 -2.38 17.48 20.48
N GLU A 140 -3.39 17.38 21.34
CA GLU A 140 -3.62 16.24 22.24
C GLU A 140 -3.37 14.93 21.47
N GLU A 141 -2.95 13.88 22.18
CA GLU A 141 -2.71 12.53 21.62
C GLU A 141 -4.00 11.93 21.01
N GLU A 142 -4.47 12.46 19.89
CA GLU A 142 -5.62 11.96 19.13
C GLU A 142 -5.19 10.72 18.33
N GLY A 143 -4.85 9.63 19.01
CA GLY A 143 -4.45 8.42 18.29
C GLY A 143 -4.10 7.17 19.08
N SER A 144 -3.91 7.21 20.40
CA SER A 144 -3.67 5.97 21.13
C SER A 144 -5.01 5.31 21.47
N GLU A 145 -5.35 4.27 20.73
CA GLU A 145 -6.29 3.26 21.24
C GLU A 145 -5.76 2.70 22.58
N ALA A 146 -6.65 2.23 23.44
CA ALA A 146 -6.23 1.48 24.62
C ALA A 146 -5.40 0.23 24.23
N GLY A 147 -4.37 -0.05 25.01
CA GLY A 147 -3.47 -1.20 24.85
C GLY A 147 -2.37 -1.01 23.80
N GLY A 148 -1.18 -1.55 24.10
CA GLY A 148 0.00 -1.41 23.25
C GLY A 148 -0.20 -1.99 21.85
N PHE A 149 0.35 -1.32 20.83
CA PHE A 149 0.24 -1.77 19.44
C PHE A 149 1.60 -1.74 18.73
N VAL A 150 1.99 -2.84 18.09
CA VAL A 150 3.01 -2.83 17.05
C VAL A 150 2.56 -3.81 15.98
N ALA A 151 2.53 -3.37 14.73
CA ALA A 151 2.00 -4.18 13.65
C ALA A 151 2.86 -5.43 13.42
N ASP A 152 2.20 -6.56 13.27
CA ASP A 152 2.76 -7.82 12.77
C ASP A 152 2.47 -7.98 11.28
N LEU A 153 1.66 -7.12 10.67
CA LEU A 153 1.41 -7.12 9.23
C LEU A 153 0.97 -5.72 8.80
N VAL A 154 1.60 -5.22 7.74
CA VAL A 154 1.20 -3.98 7.08
C VAL A 154 0.34 -4.32 5.86
N VAL A 155 -0.90 -3.85 5.87
CA VAL A 155 -1.79 -3.83 4.72
C VAL A 155 -1.86 -2.41 4.20
N SER A 156 -1.72 -2.19 2.89
CA SER A 156 -1.64 -0.83 2.38
C SER A 156 -2.17 -0.68 0.98
N THR A 157 -2.81 0.45 0.70
CA THR A 157 -2.96 0.89 -0.70
C THR A 157 -1.61 1.34 -1.26
N MET A 158 -1.45 1.30 -2.58
CA MET A 158 -0.20 1.74 -3.24
C MET A 158 -0.02 3.26 -3.30
N GLN A 159 -0.97 4.04 -2.78
CA GLN A 159 -0.89 5.51 -2.71
C GLN A 159 -0.14 5.99 -1.47
N VAL A 160 -0.13 5.17 -0.41
CA VAL A 160 0.80 5.31 0.71
C VAL A 160 2.22 5.21 0.14
N PHE A 161 3.16 5.96 0.71
CA PHE A 161 4.57 5.96 0.26
C PHE A 161 5.55 5.43 1.33
N VAL A 162 5.06 5.09 2.52
CA VAL A 162 5.88 4.62 3.65
C VAL A 162 5.86 3.10 3.85
N GLN A 163 4.89 2.40 3.28
CA GLN A 163 4.56 1.00 3.56
C GLN A 163 5.72 0.03 3.30
N THR A 164 6.49 0.22 2.23
CA THR A 164 7.66 -0.63 1.93
C THR A 164 8.78 -0.40 2.93
N SER A 165 9.01 0.88 3.28
CA SER A 165 10.01 1.27 4.28
C SER A 165 9.63 0.80 5.69
N ALA A 166 8.36 0.94 6.07
CA ALA A 166 7.85 0.50 7.37
C ALA A 166 7.96 -1.02 7.52
N ALA A 167 7.43 -1.79 6.55
CA ALA A 167 7.49 -3.25 6.59
C ALA A 167 8.94 -3.75 6.60
N ALA A 168 9.83 -3.14 5.81
CA ALA A 168 11.24 -3.48 5.80
C ALA A 168 11.97 -3.11 7.09
N ARG A 169 11.63 -1.97 7.71
CA ARG A 169 12.24 -1.55 8.98
C ARG A 169 11.84 -2.47 10.13
N MET A 170 10.59 -2.93 10.13
CA MET A 170 10.00 -3.79 11.15
C MET A 170 10.28 -5.27 10.93
N GLY A 171 10.62 -5.68 9.70
CA GLY A 171 10.80 -7.09 9.36
C GLY A 171 9.48 -7.87 9.38
N VAL A 172 8.36 -7.24 9.01
CA VAL A 172 7.02 -7.85 8.99
C VAL A 172 6.48 -7.96 7.56
N PRO A 173 5.53 -8.85 7.26
CA PRO A 173 4.94 -8.92 5.92
C PRO A 173 4.25 -7.61 5.52
N LEU A 174 4.19 -7.39 4.20
CA LEU A 174 3.49 -6.31 3.53
C LEU A 174 2.53 -6.92 2.52
N HIS A 175 1.26 -6.55 2.58
CA HIS A 175 0.27 -6.92 1.59
C HIS A 175 -0.35 -5.66 0.99
N LEU A 176 -0.30 -5.54 -0.33
CA LEU A 176 -0.88 -4.41 -1.04
C LEU A 176 -2.29 -4.71 -1.51
N PHE A 177 -3.11 -3.67 -1.58
CA PHE A 177 -4.40 -3.76 -2.25
C PHE A 177 -4.68 -2.51 -3.08
N GLY A 178 -5.61 -2.64 -4.02
CA GLY A 178 -5.96 -1.53 -4.86
C GLY A 178 -7.24 -1.77 -5.65
N MET A 179 -7.90 -0.68 -5.97
CA MET A 179 -9.05 -0.66 -6.86
C MET A 179 -8.63 -0.35 -8.29
N ASN A 180 -7.33 -0.17 -8.58
CA ASN A 180 -6.79 0.14 -9.90
C ASN A 180 -5.36 -0.36 -10.16
N PRO A 181 -5.00 -0.67 -11.42
CA PRO A 181 -3.68 -1.20 -11.75
C PRO A 181 -2.56 -0.22 -11.39
N ARG A 182 -1.69 -0.66 -10.49
CA ARG A 182 -0.53 0.09 -9.98
C ARG A 182 0.76 -0.76 -9.94
N MET A 183 0.67 -2.03 -10.32
CA MET A 183 1.77 -2.92 -10.63
C MET A 183 2.07 -2.84 -12.12
N TYR A 184 3.33 -2.56 -12.47
CA TYR A 184 3.81 -2.57 -13.86
C TYR A 184 3.26 -3.76 -14.65
N SER A 185 2.78 -3.48 -15.86
CA SER A 185 2.44 -4.49 -16.86
C SER A 185 2.69 -3.94 -18.25
N ARG A 186 3.06 -4.83 -19.17
CA ARG A 186 3.18 -4.55 -20.60
C ARG A 186 1.84 -4.54 -21.31
N GLU A 187 0.82 -5.15 -20.71
CA GLU A 187 -0.52 -5.35 -21.28
C GLU A 187 -1.47 -4.19 -20.95
N VAL A 188 -1.24 -3.45 -19.87
CA VAL A 188 -2.07 -2.28 -19.51
C VAL A 188 -1.21 -1.04 -19.26
N PRO A 189 -1.71 0.17 -19.61
CA PRO A 189 -1.03 1.40 -19.23
C PRO A 189 -1.10 1.58 -17.72
N HIS A 190 -0.26 2.46 -17.20
CA HIS A 190 -0.41 2.94 -15.84
C HIS A 190 -1.79 3.62 -15.72
N SER A 191 -2.62 3.19 -14.76
CA SER A 191 -4.03 3.61 -14.66
C SER A 191 -4.23 5.13 -14.59
N GLN A 192 -3.36 5.86 -13.88
CA GLN A 192 -3.42 7.32 -13.79
C GLN A 192 -2.96 8.06 -15.07
N ALA A 193 -2.43 7.36 -16.06
CA ALA A 193 -1.95 7.94 -17.31
C ALA A 193 -3.03 7.88 -18.39
N GLY A 194 -4.11 8.66 -18.21
CA GLY A 194 -5.23 8.72 -19.15
C GLY A 194 -4.82 8.95 -20.61
N TRP A 195 -3.74 9.71 -20.85
CA TRP A 195 -3.15 9.96 -22.17
C TRP A 195 -2.60 8.71 -22.88
N ALA A 196 -2.33 7.63 -22.14
CA ALA A 196 -1.81 6.37 -22.67
C ALA A 196 -2.92 5.33 -22.94
N VAL A 197 -4.16 5.61 -22.55
CA VAL A 197 -5.32 4.73 -22.77
C VAL A 197 -5.59 4.59 -24.28
N GLY A 198 -5.82 3.35 -24.74
CA GLY A 198 -6.03 3.05 -26.16
C GLY A 198 -4.81 3.24 -27.06
N LYS A 199 -3.63 3.54 -26.51
CA LYS A 199 -2.40 3.76 -27.30
C LYS A 199 -1.59 2.46 -27.47
N GLY A 200 -0.67 2.51 -28.44
CA GLY A 200 0.23 1.39 -28.78
C GLY A 200 1.15 0.98 -27.63
N GLY A 201 1.72 -0.23 -27.72
CA GLY A 201 2.47 -0.85 -26.62
C GLY A 201 3.68 -0.06 -26.10
N ILE A 202 4.32 0.76 -26.95
CA ILE A 202 5.44 1.62 -26.52
C ILE A 202 4.96 2.70 -25.56
N VAL A 203 3.91 3.44 -25.95
CA VAL A 203 3.30 4.51 -25.14
C VAL A 203 2.76 3.94 -23.82
N ARG A 204 2.13 2.77 -23.89
CA ARG A 204 1.64 2.02 -22.73
C ARG A 204 2.74 1.72 -21.73
N ARG A 205 3.88 1.17 -22.17
CA ARG A 205 5.01 0.89 -21.30
C ARG A 205 5.64 2.16 -20.74
N ALA A 206 5.79 3.21 -21.57
CA ALA A 206 6.36 4.48 -21.15
C ALA A 206 5.52 5.16 -20.05
N SER A 207 4.19 4.97 -20.06
CA SER A 207 3.29 5.56 -19.06
C SER A 207 3.64 5.20 -17.61
N TRP A 208 4.10 3.98 -17.36
CA TRP A 208 4.56 3.52 -16.05
C TRP A 208 5.76 4.31 -15.54
N TRP A 209 6.75 4.48 -16.39
CA TRP A 209 7.98 5.21 -16.05
C TRP A 209 7.71 6.69 -15.82
N VAL A 210 6.95 7.31 -16.71
CA VAL A 210 6.59 8.72 -16.59
C VAL A 210 5.85 8.96 -15.28
N GLN A 211 4.85 8.12 -14.96
CA GLN A 211 4.04 8.35 -13.78
C GLN A 211 4.78 8.08 -12.46
N ASP A 212 5.62 7.04 -12.40
CA ASP A 212 6.45 6.75 -11.23
C ASP A 212 7.49 7.86 -11.00
N LEU A 213 8.12 8.36 -12.07
CA LEU A 213 9.12 9.44 -11.97
C LEU A 213 8.48 10.75 -11.51
N LEU A 214 7.31 11.10 -12.03
CA LEU A 214 6.57 12.30 -11.60
C LEU A 214 6.22 12.22 -10.12
N PHE A 215 5.72 11.07 -9.65
CA PHE A 215 5.42 10.88 -8.24
C PHE A 215 6.68 10.99 -7.37
N LEU A 216 7.76 10.32 -7.77
CA LEU A 216 9.01 10.36 -7.03
C LEU A 216 9.56 11.78 -6.95
N GLN A 217 9.61 12.52 -8.06
CA GLN A 217 10.13 13.88 -8.07
C GLN A 217 9.35 14.79 -7.12
N ALA A 218 8.02 14.63 -7.06
CA ALA A 218 7.18 15.39 -6.15
C ALA A 218 7.39 14.99 -4.68
N MET A 219 7.58 13.70 -4.37
CA MET A 219 7.53 13.19 -2.99
C MET A 219 8.90 12.85 -2.39
N LYS A 220 10.00 12.93 -3.15
CA LYS A 220 11.33 12.45 -2.72
C LYS A 220 11.78 13.06 -1.39
N ALA A 221 11.61 14.37 -1.21
CA ALA A 221 12.02 15.06 0.01
C ALA A 221 11.25 14.53 1.24
N VAL A 222 9.93 14.40 1.10
CA VAL A 222 9.01 13.89 2.12
C VAL A 222 9.29 12.42 2.46
N ILE A 223 9.43 11.57 1.45
CA ILE A 223 9.78 10.14 1.62
C ILE A 223 11.08 10.02 2.41
N ASN A 224 12.11 10.76 2.02
CA ASN A 224 13.42 10.70 2.67
C ASN A 224 13.39 11.25 4.10
N ALA A 225 12.65 12.33 4.36
CA ALA A 225 12.45 12.85 5.70
C ALA A 225 11.81 11.80 6.62
N THR A 226 10.76 11.15 6.13
CA THR A 226 10.05 10.10 6.88
C THR A 226 10.96 8.90 7.13
N ARG A 227 11.69 8.43 6.11
CA ARG A 227 12.64 7.32 6.24
C ARG A 227 13.72 7.59 7.27
N ARG A 228 14.27 8.81 7.33
CA ARG A 228 15.23 9.18 8.38
C ARG A 228 14.62 9.08 9.78
N GLY A 229 13.34 9.42 9.94
CA GLY A 229 12.59 9.23 11.18
C GLY A 229 12.43 7.75 11.59
N MET A 230 12.39 6.82 10.63
CA MET A 230 12.40 5.37 10.87
C MET A 230 13.78 4.81 11.21
N GLY A 231 14.82 5.65 11.17
CA GLY A 231 16.22 5.21 11.24
C GLY A 231 16.73 4.59 9.92
N LEU A 232 16.04 4.81 8.80
CA LEU A 232 16.46 4.35 7.47
C LEU A 232 17.25 5.42 6.71
N GLU A 233 18.02 4.97 5.72
CA GLU A 233 18.77 5.83 4.81
C GLU A 233 17.87 6.53 3.77
N ASP A 234 18.37 7.60 3.17
CA ASP A 234 17.69 8.29 2.07
C ASP A 234 17.46 7.33 0.88
N PHE A 235 16.27 7.40 0.29
CA PHE A 235 15.83 6.52 -0.79
C PHE A 235 16.48 6.89 -2.13
N SER A 236 16.93 5.88 -2.88
CA SER A 236 17.50 6.07 -4.21
C SER A 236 16.40 6.03 -5.30
N PRO A 237 16.41 6.96 -6.27
CA PRO A 237 15.45 6.98 -7.38
C PRO A 237 15.37 5.69 -8.20
N ALA A 238 16.50 5.01 -8.40
CA ALA A 238 16.55 3.74 -9.12
C ALA A 238 15.66 2.68 -8.44
N TRP A 239 15.53 2.75 -7.11
CA TRP A 239 14.78 1.79 -6.32
C TRP A 239 13.29 2.09 -6.27
N TRP A 240 12.84 3.25 -6.74
CA TRP A 240 11.42 3.61 -6.71
C TRP A 240 10.66 2.90 -7.83
N LEU A 241 11.29 2.91 -9.01
CA LEU A 241 10.71 2.40 -10.23
C LEU A 241 10.42 0.91 -10.07
N SER A 242 9.16 0.52 -10.25
CA SER A 242 8.73 -0.88 -10.18
C SER A 242 9.09 -1.61 -8.86
N GLN A 243 9.24 -0.86 -7.75
CA GLN A 243 9.68 -1.40 -6.46
C GLN A 243 8.86 -2.60 -5.99
N PHE A 244 7.53 -2.55 -6.17
CA PHE A 244 6.61 -3.60 -5.70
C PHE A 244 6.79 -4.91 -6.48
N ASN A 245 6.97 -4.83 -7.80
CA ASN A 245 7.26 -6.00 -8.65
C ASN A 245 8.60 -6.63 -8.27
N ARG A 246 9.60 -5.78 -8.05
CA ARG A 246 10.95 -6.19 -7.70
C ARG A 246 11.01 -6.90 -6.35
N LEU A 247 10.34 -6.33 -5.34
CA LEU A 247 10.25 -6.91 -4.00
C LEU A 247 9.28 -8.10 -3.94
N ARG A 248 8.58 -8.44 -5.05
CA ARG A 248 7.52 -9.45 -5.12
C ARG A 248 6.48 -9.28 -4.00
N VAL A 249 6.11 -8.03 -3.72
CA VAL A 249 5.12 -7.74 -2.67
C VAL A 249 3.79 -8.39 -3.05
N PRO A 250 3.19 -9.21 -2.18
CA PRO A 250 1.84 -9.71 -2.38
C PRO A 250 0.86 -8.57 -2.62
N CYS A 251 -0.01 -8.72 -3.62
CA CYS A 251 -0.98 -7.68 -3.98
C CYS A 251 -2.29 -8.29 -4.42
N THR A 252 -3.38 -7.87 -3.80
CA THR A 252 -4.73 -8.29 -4.18
C THR A 252 -5.52 -7.11 -4.72
N TYR A 253 -5.95 -7.21 -5.97
CA TYR A 253 -6.77 -6.20 -6.62
C TYR A 253 -8.26 -6.51 -6.49
N LEU A 254 -9.03 -5.48 -6.19
CA LEU A 254 -10.45 -5.58 -5.82
C LEU A 254 -11.36 -5.12 -6.97
N TRP A 255 -11.15 -5.69 -8.16
CA TRP A 255 -12.05 -5.56 -9.30
C TRP A 255 -12.42 -6.92 -9.88
N SER A 256 -13.54 -6.98 -10.60
CA SER A 256 -13.96 -8.21 -11.29
C SER A 256 -12.97 -8.58 -12.41
N PRO A 257 -12.50 -9.83 -12.48
CA PRO A 257 -11.67 -10.31 -13.60
C PRO A 257 -12.40 -10.26 -14.96
N LEU A 258 -13.74 -10.13 -14.97
CA LEU A 258 -14.51 -9.88 -16.20
C LEU A 258 -14.34 -8.45 -16.72
N LEU A 259 -14.10 -7.48 -15.82
CA LEU A 259 -13.86 -6.09 -16.19
C LEU A 259 -12.42 -5.89 -16.69
N LEU A 260 -11.47 -6.48 -15.96
CA LEU A 260 -10.07 -6.50 -16.34
C LEU A 260 -9.45 -7.83 -15.87
N PRO A 261 -9.18 -8.75 -16.81
CA PRO A 261 -8.47 -9.99 -16.49
C PRO A 261 -7.09 -9.69 -15.89
N LYS A 262 -6.59 -10.61 -15.06
CA LYS A 262 -5.20 -10.57 -14.59
C LYS A 262 -4.26 -10.58 -15.81
N PRO A 263 -3.43 -9.55 -16.02
CA PRO A 263 -2.39 -9.57 -17.05
C PRO A 263 -1.51 -10.81 -16.95
N SER A 264 -1.15 -11.39 -18.09
CA SER A 264 -0.36 -12.62 -18.15
C SER A 264 1.08 -12.44 -17.65
N ASP A 265 1.58 -11.20 -17.65
CA ASP A 265 2.90 -10.84 -17.13
C ASP A 265 2.95 -10.57 -15.61
N TRP A 266 1.82 -10.70 -14.90
CA TRP A 266 1.79 -10.63 -13.44
C TRP A 266 2.09 -11.99 -12.79
N ALA A 267 3.03 -11.96 -11.84
CA ALA A 267 3.43 -13.14 -11.06
C ALA A 267 2.30 -13.66 -10.14
N SER A 268 2.50 -14.85 -9.57
CA SER A 268 1.50 -15.53 -8.72
C SER A 268 1.19 -14.80 -7.41
N ASN A 269 2.07 -13.92 -6.95
CA ASN A 269 1.86 -13.07 -5.77
C ASN A 269 0.88 -11.90 -6.02
N ILE A 270 0.40 -11.72 -7.25
CA ILE A 270 -0.59 -10.70 -7.61
C ILE A 270 -1.90 -11.38 -7.99
N SER A 271 -3.00 -11.04 -7.32
CA SER A 271 -4.32 -11.59 -7.57
C SER A 271 -5.32 -10.50 -7.98
N VAL A 272 -6.38 -10.92 -8.67
CA VAL A 272 -7.56 -10.12 -8.98
C VAL A 272 -8.73 -10.87 -8.36
N ALA A 273 -9.17 -10.43 -7.18
CA ALA A 273 -10.05 -11.21 -6.31
C ALA A 273 -11.54 -11.06 -6.65
N GLY A 274 -11.93 -10.00 -7.35
CA GLY A 274 -13.33 -9.61 -7.50
C GLY A 274 -13.60 -8.27 -6.82
N PHE A 275 -14.82 -7.73 -6.98
CA PHE A 275 -15.18 -6.47 -6.33
C PHE A 275 -15.34 -6.63 -4.82
N ALA A 276 -14.88 -5.65 -4.05
CA ALA A 276 -15.17 -5.52 -2.62
C ALA A 276 -16.38 -4.59 -2.42
N LEU A 277 -17.59 -5.17 -2.44
CA LEU A 277 -18.85 -4.41 -2.35
C LEU A 277 -19.73 -5.00 -1.26
N GLU A 278 -20.06 -4.21 -0.25
CA GLU A 278 -21.05 -4.57 0.77
C GLU A 278 -22.47 -4.39 0.22
N ASP A 279 -23.36 -5.31 0.61
CA ASP A 279 -24.80 -5.14 0.44
C ASP A 279 -25.36 -4.25 1.55
N VAL A 280 -26.53 -3.66 1.32
CA VAL A 280 -27.25 -2.88 2.33
C VAL A 280 -28.22 -3.84 3.02
N SER A 281 -28.00 -4.12 4.31
CA SER A 281 -28.90 -4.99 5.07
C SER A 281 -30.26 -4.32 5.29
N GLU A 282 -31.31 -5.11 5.50
CA GLU A 282 -32.62 -4.58 5.87
C GLU A 282 -32.52 -3.80 7.19
N GLY A 283 -32.94 -2.53 7.17
CA GLY A 283 -32.89 -1.63 8.32
C GLY A 283 -31.67 -0.70 8.39
N ASP A 284 -30.58 -0.99 7.65
CA ASP A 284 -29.36 -0.15 7.67
C ASP A 284 -29.54 1.20 6.95
N PHE A 285 -30.53 1.30 6.07
CA PHE A 285 -30.84 2.52 5.34
C PHE A 285 -32.35 2.72 5.22
N VAL A 286 -32.82 3.87 5.69
CA VAL A 286 -34.21 4.30 5.53
C VAL A 286 -34.26 5.28 4.34
N PRO A 287 -34.86 4.90 3.20
CA PRO A 287 -34.90 5.77 2.04
C PRO A 287 -35.86 6.96 2.26
N PRO A 288 -35.52 8.16 1.77
CA PRO A 288 -36.44 9.28 1.79
C PRO A 288 -37.75 8.94 1.05
N PRO A 289 -38.93 9.19 1.64
CA PRO A 289 -40.21 8.86 1.01
C PRO A 289 -40.39 9.48 -0.37
N ASP A 290 -39.94 10.72 -0.55
CA ASP A 290 -40.10 11.43 -1.83
C ASP A 290 -39.16 10.90 -2.91
N LEU A 291 -37.99 10.37 -2.53
CA LEU A 291 -37.12 9.64 -3.46
C LEU A 291 -37.81 8.36 -3.93
N VAL A 292 -38.46 7.63 -3.03
CA VAL A 292 -39.20 6.40 -3.39
C VAL A 292 -40.34 6.72 -4.36
N LYS A 293 -41.17 7.73 -4.04
CA LYS A 293 -42.24 8.20 -4.93
C LYS A 293 -41.69 8.60 -6.31
N PHE A 294 -40.57 9.32 -6.36
CA PHE A 294 -39.94 9.70 -7.61
C PHE A 294 -39.46 8.47 -8.39
N LEU A 295 -38.82 7.49 -7.76
CA LEU A 295 -38.37 6.27 -8.43
C LEU A 295 -39.53 5.47 -9.04
N GLU A 296 -40.67 5.41 -8.35
CA GLU A 296 -41.88 4.66 -8.74
C GLU A 296 -42.78 5.40 -9.75
N LYS A 297 -42.60 6.71 -9.93
CA LYS A 297 -43.39 7.53 -10.86
C LYS A 297 -43.15 7.10 -12.31
N GLY A 298 -44.19 6.89 -13.11
CA GLY A 298 -44.08 6.68 -14.57
C GLY A 298 -43.49 5.33 -15.01
N PRO A 299 -43.52 5.02 -16.32
CA PRO A 299 -43.29 3.67 -16.83
C PRO A 299 -41.80 3.28 -16.97
N GLN A 300 -40.88 4.25 -16.94
CA GLN A 300 -39.46 4.04 -17.20
C GLN A 300 -38.63 4.51 -16.00
N PRO A 301 -37.72 3.70 -15.42
CA PRO A 301 -36.88 4.13 -14.29
C PRO A 301 -35.98 5.32 -14.66
N PRO A 302 -35.59 6.17 -13.69
CA PRO A 302 -34.72 7.31 -13.98
C PRO A 302 -33.29 6.89 -14.29
N VAL A 303 -32.51 7.83 -14.85
CA VAL A 303 -31.05 7.71 -15.00
C VAL A 303 -30.38 8.32 -13.76
N TYR A 304 -29.35 7.67 -13.23
CA TYR A 304 -28.53 8.26 -12.18
C TYR A 304 -27.42 9.12 -12.79
N VAL A 305 -27.17 10.30 -12.24
CA VAL A 305 -26.02 11.15 -12.58
C VAL A 305 -25.28 11.53 -11.31
N GLY A 306 -24.02 11.11 -11.19
CA GLY A 306 -23.20 11.39 -10.02
C GLY A 306 -21.71 11.42 -10.31
N PHE A 307 -21.09 12.59 -10.11
CA PHE A 307 -19.64 12.77 -10.28
C PHE A 307 -18.85 12.61 -8.97
N GLY A 308 -19.51 12.09 -7.93
CA GLY A 308 -18.89 11.69 -6.67
C GLY A 308 -18.31 12.85 -5.87
N SER A 309 -17.36 12.52 -4.99
CA SER A 309 -16.65 13.42 -4.08
C SER A 309 -15.63 14.35 -4.77
N MET A 310 -15.95 14.88 -5.95
CA MET A 310 -15.08 15.83 -6.65
C MET A 310 -15.71 17.22 -6.70
N THR A 311 -14.94 18.21 -6.27
CA THR A 311 -15.17 19.63 -6.58
C THR A 311 -14.68 19.89 -7.99
N PHE A 312 -15.35 20.68 -8.82
CA PHE A 312 -14.84 21.17 -10.11
C PHE A 312 -15.28 22.62 -10.32
N ALA A 313 -14.43 23.44 -10.94
CA ALA A 313 -14.62 24.89 -11.02
C ALA A 313 -15.95 25.29 -11.71
N ASN A 314 -16.43 24.48 -12.66
CA ASN A 314 -17.61 24.79 -13.49
C ASN A 314 -18.81 23.90 -13.12
N ALA A 315 -19.04 23.65 -11.83
CA ALA A 315 -20.09 22.72 -11.40
C ALA A 315 -21.48 23.11 -11.90
N ALA A 316 -21.83 24.40 -11.81
CA ALA A 316 -23.10 24.93 -12.31
C ALA A 316 -23.29 24.66 -13.82
N ASP A 317 -22.27 24.92 -14.64
CA ASP A 317 -22.34 24.71 -16.10
C ASP A 317 -22.56 23.24 -16.46
N VAL A 318 -21.85 22.33 -15.79
CA VAL A 318 -21.99 20.88 -15.98
C VAL A 318 -23.41 20.42 -15.65
N PHE A 319 -23.96 20.86 -14.50
CA PHE A 319 -25.33 20.52 -14.14
C PHE A 319 -26.37 21.18 -15.07
N GLY A 320 -26.10 22.40 -15.54
CA GLY A 320 -26.91 23.07 -16.56
C GLY A 320 -26.96 22.28 -17.87
N VAL A 321 -25.81 21.78 -18.35
CA VAL A 321 -25.71 20.92 -19.52
C VAL A 321 -26.48 19.61 -19.31
N VAL A 322 -26.28 18.93 -18.18
CA VAL A 322 -27.01 17.70 -17.84
C VAL A 322 -28.52 17.94 -17.86
N ARG A 323 -29.00 18.98 -17.19
CA ARG A 323 -30.43 19.33 -17.15
C ARG A 323 -31.00 19.62 -18.53
N ALA A 324 -30.27 20.37 -19.36
CA ALA A 324 -30.71 20.70 -20.72
C ALA A 324 -30.85 19.45 -21.60
N VAL A 325 -29.90 18.50 -21.50
CA VAL A 325 -29.95 17.23 -22.24
C VAL A 325 -31.10 16.35 -21.74
N VAL A 326 -31.26 16.25 -20.43
CA VAL A 326 -32.28 15.40 -19.79
C VAL A 326 -33.69 15.85 -20.15
N ARG A 327 -33.95 17.16 -20.10
CA ARG A 327 -35.22 17.75 -20.53
C ARG A 327 -35.49 17.53 -22.03
N GLU A 328 -34.48 17.74 -22.88
CA GLU A 328 -34.61 17.52 -24.32
C GLU A 328 -34.92 16.05 -24.67
N MET A 329 -34.36 15.11 -23.90
CA MET A 329 -34.59 13.67 -24.10
C MET A 329 -35.82 13.14 -23.36
N GLY A 330 -36.54 13.97 -22.59
CA GLY A 330 -37.68 13.55 -21.77
C GLY A 330 -37.32 12.48 -20.73
N LEU A 331 -36.12 12.55 -20.16
CA LEU A 331 -35.61 11.59 -19.19
C LEU A 331 -35.88 12.07 -17.77
N ARG A 332 -36.14 11.13 -16.86
CA ARG A 332 -36.13 11.39 -15.42
C ARG A 332 -34.76 11.09 -14.85
N VAL A 333 -34.26 11.92 -13.93
CA VAL A 333 -32.89 11.79 -13.41
C VAL A 333 -32.82 11.94 -11.90
N VAL A 334 -32.03 11.07 -11.27
CA VAL A 334 -31.58 11.24 -9.89
C VAL A 334 -30.16 11.79 -9.91
N VAL A 335 -29.96 12.98 -9.34
CA VAL A 335 -28.65 13.67 -9.31
C VAL A 335 -28.04 13.57 -7.92
N CYS A 336 -26.81 13.07 -7.83
CA CYS A 336 -26.02 13.06 -6.59
C CYS A 336 -25.10 14.29 -6.52
N ARG A 337 -25.29 15.11 -5.47
CA ARG A 337 -24.63 16.42 -5.30
C ARG A 337 -23.11 16.33 -5.06
N GLY A 338 -22.64 15.25 -4.41
CA GLY A 338 -21.22 15.07 -4.09
C GLY A 338 -20.63 16.18 -3.19
N TRP A 339 -19.29 16.33 -3.19
CA TRP A 339 -18.58 17.37 -2.39
C TRP A 339 -18.53 18.74 -3.05
N SER A 340 -19.15 18.88 -4.22
CA SER A 340 -19.07 20.10 -5.04
C SER A 340 -19.76 21.31 -4.43
N GLY A 341 -20.50 21.15 -3.31
CA GLY A 341 -21.00 22.26 -2.50
C GLY A 341 -21.83 23.27 -3.29
N VAL A 342 -22.44 22.87 -4.42
CA VAL A 342 -23.14 23.79 -5.30
C VAL A 342 -24.32 24.37 -4.53
N VAL A 343 -24.19 25.62 -4.11
CA VAL A 343 -25.31 26.52 -3.89
C VAL A 343 -25.90 26.72 -5.28
N MET A 344 -26.97 25.97 -5.55
CA MET A 344 -27.64 25.95 -6.85
C MET A 344 -28.55 27.18 -6.87
N GLU A 345 -28.10 28.31 -7.42
CA GLU A 345 -29.03 29.39 -7.74
C GLU A 345 -29.83 29.08 -9.01
N GLU A 346 -31.09 29.49 -8.96
CA GLU A 346 -32.18 29.36 -9.95
C GLU A 346 -32.25 28.05 -10.76
N GLY A 347 -32.83 27.02 -10.12
CA GLY A 347 -33.67 26.05 -10.82
C GLY A 347 -33.26 24.58 -10.71
N VAL A 348 -32.17 24.22 -10.04
CA VAL A 348 -31.99 22.84 -9.55
C VAL A 348 -32.45 22.87 -8.10
N GLY A 349 -33.53 22.16 -7.77
CA GLY A 349 -34.16 22.26 -6.46
C GLY A 349 -33.20 21.99 -5.30
N GLU A 350 -33.60 22.45 -4.11
CA GLU A 350 -32.91 22.15 -2.87
C GLU A 350 -32.95 20.64 -2.55
N LYS A 351 -32.29 20.26 -1.46
CA LYS A 351 -32.22 18.85 -1.04
C LYS A 351 -33.63 18.29 -0.85
N GLY A 352 -33.90 17.15 -1.48
CA GLY A 352 -35.21 16.51 -1.39
C GLY A 352 -36.30 17.20 -2.19
N GLU A 353 -35.97 18.24 -2.97
CA GLU A 353 -36.91 18.87 -3.88
C GLU A 353 -36.97 18.13 -5.22
N GLU A 354 -38.20 17.89 -5.67
CA GLU A 354 -38.51 17.46 -7.03
C GLU A 354 -38.64 18.71 -7.90
N VAL A 355 -37.82 18.82 -8.96
CA VAL A 355 -37.96 19.87 -9.97
C VAL A 355 -38.16 19.23 -11.34
N ASP A 356 -39.40 19.27 -11.81
CA ASP A 356 -39.89 18.60 -13.03
C ASP A 356 -39.53 17.10 -13.10
N ASP A 357 -38.42 16.79 -13.76
CA ASP A 357 -37.90 15.45 -14.08
C ASP A 357 -36.58 15.14 -13.33
N VAL A 358 -36.19 15.97 -12.36
CA VAL A 358 -34.93 15.85 -11.61
C VAL A 358 -35.21 15.72 -10.12
N PHE A 359 -34.58 14.74 -9.48
CA PHE A 359 -34.57 14.57 -8.03
C PHE A 359 -33.14 14.64 -7.49
N VAL A 360 -32.90 15.51 -6.50
CA VAL A 360 -31.57 15.75 -5.94
C VAL A 360 -31.38 14.94 -4.65
N VAL A 361 -30.32 14.13 -4.62
CA VAL A 361 -29.89 13.36 -3.45
C VAL A 361 -28.50 13.80 -3.00
N ASP A 362 -28.24 13.70 -1.69
CA ASP A 362 -26.90 13.84 -1.14
C ASP A 362 -26.18 12.49 -1.22
N ASP A 363 -26.34 11.67 -0.17
CA ASP A 363 -25.68 10.39 -0.03
C ASP A 363 -26.73 9.30 0.12
N VAL A 364 -26.85 8.47 -0.91
CA VAL A 364 -27.72 7.29 -0.92
C VAL A 364 -26.85 6.08 -1.27
N PRO A 365 -26.95 4.97 -0.52
CA PRO A 365 -26.20 3.76 -0.85
C PRO A 365 -26.46 3.32 -2.30
N HIS A 366 -25.41 3.29 -3.12
CA HIS A 366 -25.54 2.90 -4.53
C HIS A 366 -26.05 1.47 -4.71
N ALA A 367 -25.70 0.55 -3.80
CA ALA A 367 -26.22 -0.81 -3.80
C ALA A 367 -27.75 -0.85 -3.66
N TRP A 368 -28.35 0.15 -2.99
CA TRP A 368 -29.80 0.31 -2.93
C TRP A 368 -30.34 1.08 -4.13
N LEU A 369 -29.71 2.17 -4.54
CA LEU A 369 -30.25 3.02 -5.61
C LEU A 369 -30.13 2.40 -7.01
N PHE A 370 -28.98 1.80 -7.34
CA PHE A 370 -28.68 1.37 -8.71
C PHE A 370 -29.56 0.25 -9.27
N PRO A 371 -30.08 -0.70 -8.47
CA PRO A 371 -31.11 -1.62 -8.96
C PRO A 371 -32.38 -0.93 -9.46
N ARG A 372 -32.66 0.31 -9.01
CA ARG A 372 -33.89 1.08 -9.29
C ARG A 372 -33.72 2.14 -10.37
N VAL A 373 -32.55 2.22 -11.01
CA VAL A 373 -32.29 3.13 -12.14
C VAL A 373 -32.09 2.34 -13.43
N ARG A 374 -32.29 2.99 -14.58
CA ARG A 374 -32.11 2.33 -15.89
C ARG A 374 -30.69 2.42 -16.43
N ALA A 375 -29.93 3.44 -16.03
CA ALA A 375 -28.54 3.65 -16.44
C ALA A 375 -27.81 4.56 -15.44
N VAL A 376 -26.48 4.55 -15.47
CA VAL A 376 -25.59 5.29 -14.57
C VAL A 376 -24.67 6.18 -15.40
N VAL A 377 -24.65 7.47 -15.11
CA VAL A 377 -23.64 8.42 -15.59
C VAL A 377 -22.75 8.78 -14.40
N CYS A 378 -21.46 8.54 -14.50
CA CYS A 378 -20.54 8.82 -13.41
C CYS A 378 -19.17 9.30 -13.89
N HIS A 379 -18.38 9.77 -12.94
CA HIS A 379 -17.01 10.20 -13.21
C HIS A 379 -16.04 9.04 -13.48
N GLY A 380 -16.42 7.78 -13.23
CA GLY A 380 -15.54 6.62 -13.42
C GLY A 380 -14.71 6.22 -12.20
N GLY A 381 -15.12 6.63 -10.99
CA GLY A 381 -14.52 6.10 -9.76
C GLY A 381 -14.74 4.60 -9.64
N ALA A 382 -13.69 3.85 -9.27
CA ALA A 382 -13.69 2.39 -9.29
C ALA A 382 -14.86 1.77 -8.50
N GLY A 383 -15.18 2.29 -7.32
CA GLY A 383 -16.32 1.81 -6.52
C GLY A 383 -17.69 2.04 -7.16
N THR A 384 -17.89 3.21 -7.79
CA THR A 384 -19.16 3.52 -8.50
C THR A 384 -19.32 2.66 -9.76
N VAL A 385 -18.24 2.47 -10.52
CA VAL A 385 -18.24 1.58 -11.69
C VAL A 385 -18.51 0.13 -11.24
N ALA A 386 -17.85 -0.33 -10.18
CA ALA A 386 -18.02 -1.66 -9.64
C ALA A 386 -19.48 -1.95 -9.28
N ILE A 387 -20.13 -1.07 -8.53
CA ILE A 387 -21.51 -1.28 -8.10
C ILE A 387 -22.50 -1.14 -9.26
N ALA A 388 -22.27 -0.22 -10.21
CA ALA A 388 -23.12 -0.10 -11.41
C ALA A 388 -23.10 -1.38 -12.25
N LEU A 389 -21.90 -1.92 -12.50
CA LEU A 389 -21.73 -3.17 -13.24
C LEU A 389 -22.26 -4.38 -12.45
N ARG A 390 -22.03 -4.46 -11.13
CA ARG A 390 -22.62 -5.51 -10.27
C ARG A 390 -24.15 -5.48 -10.30
N CYS A 391 -24.78 -4.30 -10.36
CA CYS A 391 -26.23 -4.14 -10.52
C CYS A 391 -26.73 -4.35 -11.96
N GLY A 392 -25.81 -4.60 -12.90
CA GLY A 392 -26.08 -4.78 -14.32
C GLY A 392 -26.67 -3.54 -14.99
N ARG A 393 -26.19 -2.36 -14.62
CA ARG A 393 -26.64 -1.08 -15.19
C ARG A 393 -25.68 -0.60 -16.28
N PRO A 394 -26.19 -0.22 -17.47
CA PRO A 394 -25.41 0.51 -18.46
C PRO A 394 -24.71 1.70 -17.82
N THR A 395 -23.41 1.86 -18.05
CA THR A 395 -22.60 2.88 -17.37
C THR A 395 -21.86 3.78 -18.36
N LEU A 396 -22.16 5.08 -18.33
CA LEU A 396 -21.43 6.12 -19.05
C LEU A 396 -20.39 6.76 -18.11
N VAL A 397 -19.12 6.67 -18.48
CA VAL A 397 -18.02 7.26 -17.70
C VAL A 397 -17.56 8.57 -18.35
N VAL A 398 -17.78 9.69 -17.67
CA VAL A 398 -17.28 11.02 -18.07
C VAL A 398 -16.12 11.40 -17.14
N PRO A 399 -14.87 11.16 -17.55
CA PRO A 399 -13.74 11.28 -16.65
C PRO A 399 -13.43 12.75 -16.30
N VAL A 400 -12.96 12.96 -15.08
CA VAL A 400 -12.40 14.23 -14.59
C VAL A 400 -10.88 14.12 -14.50
N ALA A 401 -10.37 13.12 -13.78
CA ALA A 401 -8.93 12.96 -13.54
C ALA A 401 -8.56 11.54 -13.09
N GLY A 402 -7.26 11.26 -13.02
CA GLY A 402 -6.71 10.04 -12.43
C GLY A 402 -6.97 8.78 -13.27
N ASP A 403 -7.47 7.72 -12.63
CA ASP A 403 -7.75 6.40 -13.23
C ASP A 403 -9.10 6.32 -13.95
N GLN A 404 -9.90 7.37 -13.89
CA GLN A 404 -11.23 7.41 -14.48
C GLN A 404 -11.26 7.16 -15.99
N PRO A 405 -10.34 7.72 -16.83
CA PRO A 405 -10.29 7.39 -18.25
C PRO A 405 -9.97 5.90 -18.49
N PHE A 406 -9.16 5.28 -17.62
CA PHE A 406 -8.85 3.87 -17.72
C PHE A 406 -10.10 3.03 -17.50
N TRP A 407 -10.88 3.29 -16.44
CA TRP A 407 -12.14 2.57 -16.19
C TRP A 407 -13.20 2.81 -17.26
N GLY A 408 -13.32 4.04 -17.76
CA GLY A 408 -14.22 4.33 -18.88
C GLY A 408 -13.87 3.50 -20.11
N SER A 409 -12.58 3.31 -20.41
CA SER A 409 -12.17 2.42 -21.51
C SER A 409 -12.51 0.95 -21.24
N ARG A 410 -12.36 0.46 -20.01
CA ARG A 410 -12.71 -0.92 -19.65
C ARG A 410 -14.21 -1.17 -19.77
N VAL A 411 -15.04 -0.26 -19.28
CA VAL A 411 -16.51 -0.34 -19.40
C VAL A 411 -16.94 -0.42 -20.88
N ALA A 412 -16.28 0.37 -21.74
CA ALA A 412 -16.54 0.32 -23.18
C ALA A 412 -16.06 -0.96 -23.85
N GLU A 413 -14.87 -1.46 -23.49
CA GLU A 413 -14.31 -2.71 -24.03
C GLU A 413 -15.16 -3.94 -23.68
N VAL A 414 -15.78 -3.97 -22.49
CA VAL A 414 -16.70 -5.04 -22.09
C VAL A 414 -18.14 -4.82 -22.56
N GLY A 415 -18.39 -3.77 -23.35
CA GLY A 415 -19.71 -3.48 -23.93
C GLY A 415 -20.78 -3.04 -22.94
N CYS A 416 -20.42 -2.61 -21.72
CA CYS A 416 -21.36 -2.18 -20.69
C CYS A 416 -21.68 -0.68 -20.73
N GLY A 417 -21.09 0.07 -21.67
CA GLY A 417 -21.38 1.46 -21.94
C GLY A 417 -20.54 2.00 -23.10
N PRO A 418 -20.84 3.19 -23.62
CA PRO A 418 -20.13 3.73 -24.77
C PRO A 418 -18.79 4.35 -24.36
N ALA A 419 -17.82 4.32 -25.29
CA ALA A 419 -16.56 5.04 -25.13
C ALA A 419 -16.79 6.56 -25.18
N VAL A 420 -16.24 7.28 -24.21
CA VAL A 420 -16.32 8.74 -24.11
C VAL A 420 -14.99 9.36 -24.53
N GLY A 421 -15.03 10.22 -25.55
CA GLY A 421 -13.86 10.89 -26.11
C GLY A 421 -13.53 12.24 -25.48
N PHE A 422 -14.26 12.63 -24.42
CA PHE A 422 -14.14 13.92 -23.75
C PHE A 422 -14.13 13.76 -22.23
N GLY A 423 -13.40 14.64 -21.53
CA GLY A 423 -13.50 14.78 -20.08
C GLY A 423 -14.62 15.74 -19.66
N ILE A 424 -14.87 15.86 -18.36
CA ILE A 424 -15.91 16.75 -17.82
C ILE A 424 -15.73 18.20 -18.26
N ALA A 425 -14.48 18.67 -18.35
CA ALA A 425 -14.13 20.03 -18.77
C ALA A 425 -14.38 20.30 -20.27
N GLN A 426 -14.50 19.23 -21.07
CA GLN A 426 -14.74 19.29 -22.52
C GLN A 426 -16.17 18.87 -22.88
N MET A 427 -17.01 18.61 -21.88
CA MET A 427 -18.36 18.10 -22.08
C MET A 427 -19.26 19.19 -22.67
N THR A 428 -19.86 18.89 -23.82
CA THR A 428 -20.86 19.76 -24.46
C THR A 428 -22.25 19.12 -24.37
N LYS A 429 -23.29 19.94 -24.57
CA LYS A 429 -24.68 19.47 -24.64
C LYS A 429 -24.87 18.38 -25.69
N ASP A 430 -24.41 18.62 -26.92
CA ASP A 430 -24.56 17.65 -28.02
C ASP A 430 -23.74 16.38 -27.78
N GLY A 431 -22.53 16.52 -27.23
CA GLY A 431 -21.66 15.39 -26.89
C GLY A 431 -22.29 14.49 -25.83
N LEU A 432 -22.85 15.09 -24.76
CA LEU A 432 -23.55 14.35 -23.72
C LEU A 432 -24.85 13.73 -24.24
N ARG A 433 -25.66 14.47 -25.00
CA ARG A 433 -26.90 13.96 -25.61
C ARG A 433 -26.64 12.75 -26.49
N GLY A 434 -25.64 12.83 -27.37
CA GLY A 434 -25.26 11.73 -28.26
C GLY A 434 -24.84 10.48 -27.49
N LYS A 435 -23.99 10.64 -26.47
CA LYS A 435 -23.50 9.51 -25.67
C LYS A 435 -24.54 8.94 -24.72
N LEU A 436 -25.43 9.77 -24.18
CA LEU A 436 -26.55 9.31 -23.37
C LEU A 436 -27.59 8.58 -24.22
N GLY A 437 -27.88 9.07 -25.43
CA GLY A 437 -28.73 8.36 -26.39
C GLY A 437 -28.18 6.99 -26.74
N GLU A 438 -26.87 6.92 -27.03
CA GLU A 438 -26.16 5.66 -27.28
C GLU A 438 -26.23 4.71 -26.07
N LEU A 439 -25.99 5.21 -24.84
CA LEU A 439 -26.03 4.42 -23.61
C LEU A 439 -27.39 3.74 -23.38
N LEU A 440 -28.48 4.41 -23.80
CA LEU A 440 -29.86 3.94 -23.60
C LEU A 440 -30.32 2.94 -24.67
N GLU A 441 -29.47 2.57 -25.62
CA GLU A 441 -29.73 1.48 -26.56
C GLU A 441 -29.81 0.13 -25.84
N GLU A 442 -30.73 -0.73 -26.29
CA GLU A 442 -31.01 -2.05 -25.69
C GLU A 442 -29.75 -2.94 -25.58
N ARG A 443 -28.82 -2.82 -26.53
CA ARG A 443 -27.56 -3.60 -26.53
C ARG A 443 -26.75 -3.42 -25.25
N TYR A 444 -26.71 -2.21 -24.68
CA TYR A 444 -25.95 -1.93 -23.46
C TYR A 444 -26.70 -2.44 -22.23
N ALA A 445 -28.04 -2.37 -22.23
CA ALA A 445 -28.87 -2.94 -21.17
C ALA A 445 -28.71 -4.46 -21.07
N VAL A 446 -28.75 -5.15 -22.21
CA VAL A 446 -28.53 -6.61 -22.28
C VAL A 446 -27.11 -6.97 -21.83
N ALA A 447 -26.09 -6.31 -22.37
CA ALA A 447 -24.70 -6.58 -22.03
C ALA A 447 -24.40 -6.33 -20.55
N ALA A 448 -24.83 -5.18 -20.01
CA ALA A 448 -24.67 -4.86 -18.59
C ALA A 448 -25.46 -5.83 -17.71
N GLY A 449 -26.67 -6.21 -18.10
CA GLY A 449 -27.48 -7.20 -17.38
C GLY A 449 -26.80 -8.57 -17.29
N GLU A 450 -26.22 -9.06 -18.39
CA GLU A 450 -25.45 -10.29 -18.41
C GLU A 450 -24.16 -10.18 -17.58
N PHE A 451 -23.42 -9.07 -17.74
CA PHE A 451 -22.21 -8.80 -16.97
C PHE A 451 -22.50 -8.81 -15.48
N GLY A 452 -23.54 -8.10 -15.03
CA GLY A 452 -23.95 -8.06 -13.63
C GLY A 452 -24.38 -9.42 -13.08
N ARG A 453 -25.06 -10.26 -13.88
CA ARG A 453 -25.36 -11.65 -13.47
C ARG A 453 -24.09 -12.45 -13.22
N ARG A 454 -23.10 -12.34 -14.11
CA ARG A 454 -21.83 -13.05 -13.99
C ARG A 454 -21.00 -12.55 -12.81
N VAL A 455 -20.92 -11.23 -12.61
CA VAL A 455 -20.25 -10.62 -11.45
C VAL A 455 -20.87 -11.06 -10.12
N ARG A 456 -22.20 -11.15 -10.02
CA ARG A 456 -22.86 -11.65 -8.79
C ARG A 456 -22.63 -13.14 -8.54
N ALA A 457 -22.24 -13.90 -9.57
CA ALA A 457 -21.83 -15.30 -9.44
C ALA A 457 -20.32 -15.46 -9.23
N GLU A 458 -19.54 -14.38 -9.30
CA GLU A 458 -18.13 -14.41 -8.93
C GLU A 458 -17.97 -14.64 -7.42
N ARG A 459 -16.78 -15.10 -7.07
CA ARG A 459 -16.34 -15.10 -5.70
C ARG A 459 -16.32 -13.68 -5.14
N ASP A 460 -16.70 -13.53 -3.88
CA ASP A 460 -16.60 -12.25 -3.17
C ASP A 460 -15.13 -11.79 -3.06
N GLY A 461 -14.87 -10.54 -3.45
CA GLY A 461 -13.52 -9.99 -3.50
C GLY A 461 -12.89 -9.80 -2.12
N VAL A 462 -13.68 -9.54 -1.08
CA VAL A 462 -13.20 -9.40 0.31
C VAL A 462 -12.77 -10.75 0.84
N GLU A 463 -13.53 -11.81 0.53
CA GLU A 463 -13.19 -13.17 0.92
C GLU A 463 -11.95 -13.69 0.19
N GLY A 464 -11.79 -13.37 -1.10
CA GLY A 464 -10.55 -13.62 -1.84
C GLY A 464 -9.35 -12.89 -1.23
N PHE A 465 -9.55 -11.63 -0.82
CA PHE A 465 -8.53 -10.85 -0.11
C PHE A 465 -8.13 -11.49 1.22
N ARG A 466 -9.11 -11.93 2.01
CA ARG A 466 -8.89 -12.56 3.33
C ARG A 466 -7.95 -13.76 3.22
N GLU A 467 -8.21 -14.67 2.29
CA GLU A 467 -7.34 -15.85 2.07
C GLU A 467 -5.93 -15.47 1.63
N ASP A 468 -5.82 -14.51 0.71
CA ASP A 468 -4.53 -14.04 0.22
C ASP A 468 -3.71 -13.38 1.35
N LEU A 469 -4.40 -12.73 2.29
CA LEU A 469 -3.79 -12.16 3.48
C LEU A 469 -3.40 -13.23 4.51
N GLU A 470 -4.23 -14.25 4.73
CA GLU A 470 -3.89 -15.37 5.62
C GLU A 470 -2.61 -16.08 5.18
N ARG A 471 -2.39 -16.25 3.87
CA ARG A 471 -1.11 -16.74 3.33
C ARG A 471 0.07 -15.84 3.68
N SER A 472 -0.16 -14.54 3.81
CA SER A 472 0.89 -13.58 4.24
C SER A 472 1.22 -13.74 5.74
N LEU A 473 0.30 -14.27 6.55
CA LEU A 473 0.48 -14.53 7.98
C LEU A 473 1.14 -15.88 8.29
N GLU A 474 1.18 -16.82 7.33
CA GLU A 474 1.76 -18.17 7.52
C GLU A 474 3.23 -18.13 7.98
N VAL A 475 3.94 -17.04 7.72
CA VAL A 475 5.31 -16.82 8.23
C VAL A 475 5.38 -16.89 9.77
N TYR A 476 4.28 -16.62 10.47
CA TYR A 476 4.21 -16.61 11.93
C TYR A 476 3.97 -17.98 12.56
N GLU A 477 3.61 -19.01 11.78
CA GLU A 477 3.38 -20.36 12.32
C GLU A 477 4.66 -20.92 12.95
N GLY A 478 5.81 -20.66 12.33
CA GLY A 478 7.14 -21.03 12.84
C GLY A 478 7.72 -20.07 13.88
N LEU A 479 7.02 -18.96 14.19
CA LEU A 479 7.51 -17.89 15.06
C LEU A 479 6.71 -17.77 16.35
N ARG A 480 6.02 -18.83 16.78
CA ARG A 480 5.30 -18.83 18.06
C ARG A 480 6.24 -18.65 19.25
N CYS A 481 5.83 -17.84 20.21
CA CYS A 481 6.54 -17.75 21.47
C CYS A 481 6.55 -19.11 22.19
N ALA A 482 7.70 -19.47 22.76
CA ALA A 482 7.90 -20.73 23.46
C ALA A 482 7.19 -20.76 24.83
N VAL A 483 7.00 -19.58 25.43
CA VAL A 483 6.39 -19.37 26.75
C VAL A 483 4.88 -19.15 26.60
N LEU A 484 4.47 -18.04 25.96
CA LEU A 484 3.07 -17.69 25.70
C LEU A 484 2.66 -18.11 24.29
N ARG A 485 2.13 -19.34 24.14
CA ARG A 485 1.93 -20.00 22.83
C ARG A 485 0.89 -19.35 21.90
N ASP A 486 0.03 -18.48 22.44
CA ASP A 486 -0.96 -17.69 21.70
C ASP A 486 -0.37 -16.37 21.14
N ARG A 487 0.92 -16.09 21.36
CA ARG A 487 1.58 -14.84 20.95
C ARG A 487 2.77 -15.09 20.01
N VAL A 488 3.04 -14.10 19.16
CA VAL A 488 4.21 -14.08 18.27
C VAL A 488 5.49 -13.87 19.08
N GLY A 489 6.50 -14.70 18.81
CA GLY A 489 7.86 -14.55 19.31
C GLY A 489 8.62 -13.50 18.51
N VAL A 490 8.67 -12.28 19.05
CA VAL A 490 9.33 -11.13 18.41
C VAL A 490 10.79 -10.97 18.83
N TRP A 491 11.23 -11.73 19.84
CA TRP A 491 12.60 -11.77 20.33
C TRP A 491 13.16 -13.19 20.32
N ARG A 492 14.47 -13.28 20.15
CA ARG A 492 15.25 -14.51 20.34
C ARG A 492 16.23 -14.32 21.49
N VAL A 493 16.21 -15.25 22.45
CA VAL A 493 17.08 -15.28 23.64
C VAL A 493 17.61 -16.69 23.81
N GLY A 494 18.94 -16.88 23.74
CA GLY A 494 19.54 -18.22 23.84
C GLY A 494 19.02 -19.24 22.81
N GLY A 495 18.50 -18.78 21.66
CA GLY A 495 17.85 -19.63 20.66
C GLY A 495 16.34 -19.78 20.83
N VAL A 496 15.79 -19.47 22.01
CA VAL A 496 14.36 -19.54 22.34
C VAL A 496 13.62 -18.31 21.84
N LEU A 497 12.42 -18.49 21.28
CA LEU A 497 11.55 -17.40 20.85
C LEU A 497 10.66 -16.91 21.99
N VAL A 498 10.69 -15.62 22.29
CA VAL A 498 9.87 -14.99 23.33
C VAL A 498 9.07 -13.81 22.78
N SER A 499 7.82 -13.68 23.24
CA SER A 499 6.93 -12.58 22.87
C SER A 499 7.35 -11.29 23.55
N ALA A 500 6.76 -10.16 23.14
CA ALA A 500 7.00 -8.87 23.78
C ALA A 500 6.65 -8.91 25.28
N VAL A 501 5.49 -9.49 25.62
CA VAL A 501 5.03 -9.69 27.01
C VAL A 501 5.98 -10.56 27.81
N ALA A 502 6.33 -11.75 27.28
CA ALA A 502 7.22 -12.67 27.98
C ALA A 502 8.62 -12.06 28.19
N ALA A 503 9.15 -11.33 27.20
CA ALA A 503 10.42 -10.62 27.33
C ALA A 503 10.37 -9.56 28.44
N GLU A 504 9.30 -8.75 28.51
CA GLU A 504 9.15 -7.76 29.59
C GLU A 504 9.12 -8.43 30.98
N VAL A 505 8.34 -9.49 31.15
CA VAL A 505 8.25 -10.21 32.43
C VAL A 505 9.61 -10.78 32.83
N LEU A 506 10.31 -11.44 31.89
CA LEU A 506 11.65 -12.01 32.16
C LEU A 506 12.70 -10.93 32.47
N MET A 507 12.58 -9.74 31.88
CA MET A 507 13.45 -8.61 32.20
C MET A 507 13.17 -8.03 33.58
N ARG A 508 11.89 -7.86 33.95
CA ARG A 508 11.49 -7.37 35.28
C ARG A 508 12.01 -8.28 36.40
N GLU A 509 11.98 -9.59 36.17
CA GLU A 509 12.49 -10.62 37.10
C GLU A 509 14.00 -10.87 37.01
N GLY A 510 14.72 -10.11 36.18
CA GLY A 510 16.18 -10.20 36.03
C GLY A 510 16.69 -11.50 35.40
N ARG A 511 15.81 -12.28 34.76
CA ARG A 511 16.16 -13.53 34.05
C ARG A 511 16.84 -13.28 32.70
N VAL A 512 16.50 -12.18 32.04
CA VAL A 512 17.03 -11.80 30.73
C VAL A 512 17.40 -10.31 30.76
N LYS A 513 18.53 -9.94 30.18
CA LYS A 513 18.92 -8.54 30.01
C LYS A 513 18.58 -8.02 28.62
N TRP A 514 18.40 -6.71 28.49
CA TRP A 514 18.17 -6.06 27.20
C TRP A 514 19.23 -6.42 26.15
N GLU A 515 20.49 -6.55 26.57
CA GLU A 515 21.63 -6.91 25.71
C GLU A 515 21.51 -8.30 25.08
N GLU A 516 20.72 -9.18 25.69
CA GLU A 516 20.53 -10.57 25.29
C GLU A 516 19.36 -10.73 24.31
N LEU A 517 18.45 -9.74 24.26
CA LEU A 517 17.36 -9.73 23.30
C LEU A 517 17.87 -9.49 21.87
N ARG A 518 17.41 -10.32 20.94
CA ARG A 518 17.64 -10.15 19.50
C ARG A 518 16.29 -10.09 18.79
N ALA A 519 15.99 -8.97 18.14
CA ALA A 519 14.75 -8.81 17.40
C ALA A 519 14.64 -9.84 16.27
N VAL A 520 13.44 -10.38 16.07
CA VAL A 520 13.14 -11.37 15.03
C VAL A 520 12.47 -10.67 13.86
N GLU A 521 13.07 -10.80 12.68
CA GLU A 521 12.45 -10.40 11.41
C GLU A 521 11.66 -11.59 10.86
N ALA A 522 10.33 -11.47 10.81
CA ALA A 522 9.45 -12.48 10.20
C ALA A 522 9.61 -12.55 8.68
N VAL A 523 9.79 -11.38 8.05
CA VAL A 523 10.07 -11.25 6.61
C VAL A 523 11.24 -10.31 6.43
N ARG A 524 12.22 -10.75 5.62
CA ARG A 524 13.33 -9.90 5.22
C ARG A 524 13.02 -9.25 3.89
N TRP A 525 12.78 -7.95 3.91
CA TRP A 525 12.58 -7.16 2.70
C TRP A 525 13.92 -6.63 2.17
N GLY A 526 14.08 -6.67 0.86
CA GLY A 526 15.22 -6.08 0.16
C GLY A 526 15.22 -4.56 0.10
N ASP A 527 14.57 -3.85 1.02
CA ASP A 527 14.56 -2.39 1.03
C ASP A 527 15.94 -1.83 1.43
N LEU A 528 16.19 -0.58 1.01
CA LEU A 528 17.46 0.10 1.16
C LEU A 528 17.76 0.38 2.64
N VAL A 529 18.65 -0.44 3.20
CA VAL A 529 19.47 -0.12 4.38
C VAL A 529 20.90 0.22 3.93
N ALA A 530 21.04 0.60 2.66
CA ALA A 530 22.30 0.90 2.01
C ALA A 530 22.07 1.85 0.82
N PRO A 531 23.09 2.58 0.36
CA PRO A 531 22.92 3.57 -0.71
C PRO A 531 22.61 2.90 -2.05
N GLY A 532 21.54 3.31 -2.72
CA GLY A 532 21.12 2.71 -3.98
C GLY A 532 21.83 3.25 -5.23
N ASP A 533 22.57 4.36 -5.09
CA ASP A 533 23.34 5.03 -6.15
C ASP A 533 24.57 5.75 -5.55
N PRO A 534 25.62 6.07 -6.33
CA PRO A 534 26.86 6.63 -5.79
C PRO A 534 26.67 7.99 -5.11
N VAL A 535 25.70 8.80 -5.54
CA VAL A 535 25.41 10.12 -4.93
C VAL A 535 24.83 9.93 -3.53
N SER A 536 23.83 9.06 -3.40
CA SER A 536 23.29 8.67 -2.09
C SER A 536 24.38 8.07 -1.18
N GLY A 537 25.31 7.32 -1.77
CA GLY A 537 26.47 6.74 -1.08
C GLY A 537 27.44 7.76 -0.52
N LEU A 538 27.79 8.78 -1.31
CA LEU A 538 28.63 9.89 -0.87
C LEU A 538 27.97 10.66 0.28
N VAL A 539 26.69 11.03 0.11
CA VAL A 539 25.93 11.77 1.13
C VAL A 539 25.86 10.98 2.43
N MET A 540 25.63 9.66 2.35
CA MET A 540 25.62 8.78 3.51
C MET A 540 26.98 8.74 4.21
N GLY A 541 28.07 8.52 3.46
CA GLY A 541 29.42 8.47 4.01
C GLY A 541 29.79 9.76 4.75
N VAL A 542 29.54 10.92 4.14
CA VAL A 542 29.81 12.23 4.75
C VAL A 542 28.95 12.48 6.00
N LYS A 543 27.64 12.18 5.94
CA LYS A 543 26.73 12.35 7.10
C LYS A 543 27.06 11.39 8.25
N GLY A 544 27.49 10.17 7.95
CA GLY A 544 27.89 9.17 8.96
C GLY A 544 29.06 9.68 9.80
N VAL A 545 30.08 10.23 9.14
CA VAL A 545 31.25 10.85 9.78
C VAL A 545 30.84 12.00 10.69
N GLY A 546 30.00 12.92 10.19
CA GLY A 546 29.57 14.09 10.96
C GLY A 546 28.75 13.74 12.21
N ARG A 547 27.91 12.69 12.16
CA ARG A 547 27.11 12.25 13.31
C ARG A 547 27.94 11.60 14.40
N GLY A 548 28.84 10.68 14.04
CA GLY A 548 29.70 9.98 15.01
C GLY A 548 30.60 10.95 15.78
N VAL A 549 31.27 11.85 15.05
CA VAL A 549 32.10 12.91 15.66
C VAL A 549 31.29 13.80 16.60
N ARG A 550 30.08 14.22 16.21
CA ARG A 550 29.24 15.10 17.05
C ARG A 550 28.81 14.42 18.36
N LYS A 551 28.41 13.14 18.30
CA LYS A 551 27.98 12.37 19.48
C LYS A 551 29.14 12.16 20.45
N ASP A 552 30.29 11.74 19.96
CA ASP A 552 31.45 11.45 20.81
C ASP A 552 32.06 12.72 21.42
N VAL A 553 31.97 13.86 20.72
CA VAL A 553 32.32 15.17 21.28
C VAL A 553 31.37 15.54 22.43
N GLN A 554 30.07 15.26 22.31
CA GLN A 554 29.10 15.48 23.39
C GLN A 554 29.37 14.55 24.59
N ASP A 555 29.74 13.30 24.34
CA ASP A 555 30.03 12.29 25.36
C ASP A 555 31.47 12.38 25.91
N LYS A 556 32.26 13.39 25.49
CA LYS A 556 33.69 13.60 25.84
C LYS A 556 34.59 12.38 25.54
N ALA A 557 34.20 11.56 24.57
CA ALA A 557 34.82 10.30 24.24
C ALA A 557 35.90 10.49 23.15
N TRP A 558 36.97 11.24 23.46
CA TRP A 558 37.98 11.68 22.49
C TRP A 558 38.69 10.55 21.71
N ALA A 559 38.84 9.37 22.31
CA ALA A 559 39.37 8.20 21.62
C ALA A 559 38.48 7.76 20.45
N PHE A 560 37.15 7.82 20.61
CA PHE A 560 36.20 7.49 19.55
C PHE A 560 36.11 8.59 18.49
N VAL A 561 36.30 9.86 18.86
CA VAL A 561 36.43 10.98 17.89
C VAL A 561 37.59 10.72 16.92
N VAL A 562 38.76 10.34 17.43
CA VAL A 562 39.95 10.03 16.60
C VAL A 562 39.68 8.83 15.69
N LEU A 563 39.03 7.77 16.20
CA LEU A 563 38.62 6.63 15.38
C LEU A 563 37.66 7.03 14.25
N HIS A 564 36.68 7.91 14.52
CA HIS A 564 35.74 8.39 13.51
C HIS A 564 36.43 9.19 12.39
N VAL A 565 37.41 10.03 12.73
CA VAL A 565 38.20 10.79 11.74
C VAL A 565 39.02 9.85 10.86
N ILE A 566 39.63 8.81 11.43
CA ILE A 566 40.41 7.81 10.70
C ILE A 566 39.51 6.93 9.82
N ARG A 567 38.30 6.58 10.30
CA ARG A 567 37.29 5.78 9.59
C ARG A 567 36.57 6.57 8.48
N ALA A 568 36.62 7.90 8.51
CA ALA A 568 35.86 8.75 7.59
C ALA A 568 36.13 8.51 6.09
N PRO A 569 37.39 8.40 5.61
CA PRO A 569 37.67 8.10 4.22
C PRO A 569 37.14 6.71 3.82
N LEU A 570 37.23 5.73 4.73
CA LEU A 570 36.71 4.38 4.53
C LEU A 570 35.18 4.41 4.34
N MET A 571 34.45 5.14 5.18
CA MET A 571 32.99 5.28 5.10
C MET A 571 32.54 5.93 3.79
N ILE A 572 33.22 7.01 3.38
CA ILE A 572 32.91 7.72 2.14
C ILE A 572 33.17 6.82 0.93
N LEU A 573 34.31 6.14 0.90
CA LEU A 573 34.67 5.22 -0.18
C LEU A 573 33.73 4.01 -0.22
N ALA A 574 33.38 3.45 0.95
CA ALA A 574 32.41 2.37 1.08
C ALA A 574 31.05 2.77 0.51
N GLY A 575 30.53 3.94 0.90
CA GLY A 575 29.26 4.46 0.42
C GLY A 575 29.24 4.67 -1.09
N LEU A 576 30.27 5.33 -1.64
CA LEU A 576 30.41 5.58 -3.08
C LEU A 576 30.46 4.28 -3.91
N THR A 577 31.34 3.36 -3.53
CA THR A 577 31.56 2.11 -4.27
C THR A 577 30.36 1.17 -4.17
N PHE A 578 29.73 1.08 -2.99
CA PHE A 578 28.51 0.31 -2.79
C PHE A 578 27.31 0.91 -3.54
N GLY A 579 27.20 2.24 -3.55
CA GLY A 579 26.18 2.95 -4.34
C GLY A 579 26.35 2.72 -5.84
N MET A 580 27.59 2.72 -6.35
CA MET A 580 27.88 2.38 -7.74
C MET A 580 27.52 0.93 -8.07
N PHE A 581 27.89 0.00 -7.18
CA PHE A 581 27.51 -1.42 -7.31
C PHE A 581 26.00 -1.61 -7.44
N ASN A 582 25.21 -0.96 -6.56
CA ASN A 582 23.74 -1.00 -6.61
C ASN A 582 23.16 -0.39 -7.88
N PHE A 583 23.75 0.71 -8.37
CA PHE A 583 23.32 1.35 -9.60
C PHE A 583 23.56 0.47 -10.83
N VAL A 584 24.73 -0.15 -10.91
CA VAL A 584 25.09 -1.07 -11.99
C VAL A 584 24.22 -2.34 -11.94
N ASP A 585 23.96 -2.89 -10.75
CA ASP A 585 23.05 -4.03 -10.56
C ASP A 585 21.61 -3.68 -11.00
N PHE A 586 21.16 -2.45 -10.73
CA PHE A 586 19.88 -1.96 -11.24
C PHE A 586 19.83 -1.86 -12.76
N ILE A 587 20.89 -1.37 -13.41
CA ILE A 587 21.00 -1.33 -14.87
C ILE A 587 20.90 -2.75 -15.45
N LEU A 588 21.67 -3.69 -14.89
CA LEU A 588 21.64 -5.10 -15.28
C LEU A 588 20.24 -5.70 -15.15
N TRP A 589 19.53 -5.39 -14.05
CA TRP A 589 18.15 -5.81 -13.87
C TRP A 589 17.21 -5.23 -14.91
N LYS A 590 17.31 -3.93 -15.24
CA LYS A 590 16.46 -3.31 -16.27
C LYS A 590 16.76 -3.84 -17.68
N MET A 591 18.00 -4.23 -17.94
CA MET A 591 18.41 -4.87 -19.18
C MET A 591 18.06 -6.36 -19.22
N ALA A 592 17.68 -6.97 -18.09
CA ALA A 592 17.45 -8.41 -17.98
C ALA A 592 16.24 -8.88 -18.80
N SER A 593 16.30 -10.14 -19.22
CA SER A 593 15.22 -10.84 -19.91
C SER A 593 13.91 -10.77 -19.11
N PRO A 594 12.75 -10.57 -19.74
CA PRO A 594 11.44 -10.55 -19.07
C PRO A 594 11.05 -11.88 -18.40
N THR A 595 11.84 -12.94 -18.55
CA THR A 595 11.52 -14.30 -18.11
C THR A 595 12.05 -14.68 -16.72
N GLU A 596 12.97 -13.92 -16.11
CA GLU A 596 13.45 -14.22 -14.75
C GLU A 596 13.75 -12.95 -13.91
N PRO A 597 13.14 -12.80 -12.73
CA PRO A 597 13.55 -11.81 -11.75
C PRO A 597 14.95 -12.14 -11.21
N LYS A 598 15.97 -11.40 -11.63
CA LYS A 598 17.33 -11.56 -11.09
C LYS A 598 17.38 -11.02 -9.66
N LEU A 599 17.77 -11.87 -8.71
CA LEU A 599 17.96 -11.49 -7.31
C LEU A 599 19.13 -10.51 -7.17
N TYR A 600 18.88 -9.44 -6.40
CA TYR A 600 19.85 -8.39 -6.08
C TYR A 600 20.90 -8.94 -5.12
N ALA A 601 22.17 -8.83 -5.48
CA ALA A 601 23.29 -9.42 -4.73
C ALA A 601 23.73 -8.60 -3.51
N SER A 602 23.08 -7.48 -3.22
CA SER A 602 23.69 -6.36 -2.51
C SER A 602 23.04 -5.98 -1.18
N ASN A 603 22.08 -6.74 -0.67
CA ASN A 603 21.44 -6.39 0.59
C ASN A 603 21.97 -7.24 1.76
N PRO A 604 22.74 -6.66 2.70
CA PRO A 604 23.30 -7.41 3.83
C PRO A 604 22.24 -7.90 4.83
N ARG A 605 21.00 -7.40 4.77
CA ARG A 605 19.87 -8.00 5.50
C ARG A 605 19.42 -9.32 4.87
N LEU A 606 19.45 -9.40 3.54
CA LEU A 606 19.01 -10.59 2.81
C LEU A 606 20.10 -11.66 2.74
N TYR A 607 21.37 -11.27 2.63
CA TYR A 607 22.46 -12.19 2.30
C TYR A 607 23.69 -11.99 3.17
N GLY A 608 24.32 -13.09 3.55
CA GLY A 608 25.66 -13.06 4.14
C GLY A 608 26.72 -12.68 3.11
N TYR A 609 27.91 -12.28 3.58
CA TYR A 609 29.04 -11.87 2.73
C TYR A 609 29.38 -12.88 1.62
N GLY A 610 29.49 -14.17 1.95
CA GLY A 610 29.78 -15.22 0.97
C GLY A 610 28.68 -15.39 -0.08
N GLN A 611 27.41 -15.20 0.30
CA GLN A 611 26.28 -15.25 -0.64
C GLN A 611 26.32 -14.05 -1.60
N MET A 612 26.57 -12.83 -1.08
CA MET A 612 26.70 -11.63 -1.90
C MET A 612 27.83 -11.76 -2.93
N LEU A 613 29.01 -12.23 -2.50
CA LEU A 613 30.12 -12.51 -3.41
C LEU A 613 29.80 -13.62 -4.42
N GLY A 614 29.12 -14.69 -3.97
CA GLY A 614 28.70 -15.77 -4.85
C GLY A 614 27.78 -15.27 -5.98
N PHE A 615 26.81 -14.42 -5.67
CA PHE A 615 25.96 -13.80 -6.70
C PHE A 615 26.75 -12.89 -7.64
N LEU A 616 27.67 -12.10 -7.09
CA LEU A 616 28.50 -11.19 -7.86
C LEU A 616 29.35 -11.93 -8.91
N VAL A 617 30.01 -13.02 -8.49
CA VAL A 617 30.86 -13.85 -9.36
C VAL A 617 30.02 -14.66 -10.36
N ALA A 618 28.83 -15.10 -9.96
CA ALA A 618 27.94 -15.87 -10.84
C ALA A 618 27.20 -15.00 -11.88
N ALA A 619 27.15 -13.67 -11.70
CA ALA A 619 26.36 -12.78 -12.55
C ALA A 619 26.72 -12.86 -14.04
N PRO A 620 28.00 -12.78 -14.47
CA PRO A 620 28.36 -12.91 -15.88
C PRO A 620 27.95 -14.27 -16.47
N TRP A 621 28.08 -15.34 -15.69
CA TRP A 621 27.69 -16.68 -16.13
C TRP A 621 26.17 -16.81 -16.30
N LYS A 622 25.38 -16.23 -15.40
CA LYS A 622 23.91 -16.15 -15.56
C LYS A 622 23.52 -15.33 -16.80
N GLU A 623 24.22 -14.23 -17.09
CA GLU A 623 23.99 -13.47 -18.31
C GLU A 623 24.32 -14.30 -19.56
N LEU A 624 25.44 -15.03 -19.56
CA LEU A 624 25.83 -15.93 -20.64
C LEU A 624 24.84 -17.09 -20.82
N GLN A 625 24.36 -17.69 -19.73
CA GLN A 625 23.32 -18.72 -19.76
C GLN A 625 22.03 -18.17 -20.38
N SER A 626 21.63 -16.92 -20.06
CA SER A 626 20.47 -16.31 -20.69
C SER A 626 20.59 -16.24 -22.22
N ILE A 627 21.80 -16.07 -22.76
CA ILE A 627 22.06 -16.11 -24.21
C ILE A 627 21.87 -17.52 -24.77
N ALA A 628 22.37 -18.52 -24.06
CA ALA A 628 22.33 -19.92 -24.51
C ALA A 628 20.91 -20.51 -24.53
N TYR A 629 20.04 -20.11 -23.59
CA TYR A 629 18.68 -20.64 -23.46
C TYR A 629 17.60 -19.79 -24.19
N GLN A 630 17.91 -18.57 -24.62
CA GLN A 630 17.01 -17.66 -25.35
C GLN A 630 16.47 -18.15 -26.73
N PRO A 631 17.22 -18.90 -27.57
CA PRO A 631 16.80 -19.23 -28.94
C PRO A 631 15.55 -20.15 -29.03
N ALA A 632 15.32 -21.01 -28.03
CA ALA A 632 14.21 -21.97 -28.06
C ALA A 632 12.83 -21.33 -27.80
N GLU A 633 12.78 -20.21 -27.06
CA GLU A 633 11.54 -19.48 -26.78
C GLU A 633 11.26 -18.37 -27.80
N LEU A 634 12.29 -17.66 -28.28
CA LEU A 634 12.14 -16.53 -29.21
C LEU A 634 11.78 -16.96 -30.65
N THR A 635 11.98 -18.23 -31.00
CA THR A 635 11.64 -18.81 -32.30
C THR A 635 10.18 -19.28 -32.39
N LYS A 636 9.44 -19.36 -31.27
CA LYS A 636 7.99 -19.58 -31.27
C LYS A 636 7.29 -18.29 -31.75
N GLY A 637 6.65 -18.34 -32.92
CA GLY A 637 5.79 -17.26 -33.42
C GLY A 637 6.34 -16.38 -34.56
N GLY A 638 7.15 -16.93 -35.46
CA GLY A 638 7.37 -16.37 -36.81
C GLY A 638 8.21 -15.10 -36.95
N ARG A 639 8.75 -14.52 -35.86
CA ARG A 639 9.65 -13.34 -35.89
C ARG A 639 11.01 -13.60 -35.23
N GLY A 640 11.53 -14.83 -35.31
CA GLY A 640 12.68 -15.28 -34.52
C GLY A 640 14.03 -14.62 -34.86
N VAL A 641 14.32 -14.35 -36.13
CA VAL A 641 15.68 -13.95 -36.56
C VAL A 641 16.03 -12.50 -36.17
N GLY A 642 15.15 -11.54 -36.42
CA GLY A 642 15.40 -10.12 -36.08
C GLY A 642 15.51 -9.87 -34.57
N ARG A 643 14.84 -10.70 -33.76
CA ARG A 643 14.87 -10.60 -32.30
C ARG A 643 16.18 -11.13 -31.72
N VAL A 644 16.73 -12.20 -32.29
CA VAL A 644 18.05 -12.75 -31.92
C VAL A 644 19.18 -11.77 -32.28
N ILE A 645 19.08 -11.07 -33.41
CA ILE A 645 20.08 -10.07 -33.85
C ILE A 645 20.19 -8.88 -32.86
N LEU A 646 19.10 -8.48 -32.21
CA LEU A 646 19.09 -7.40 -31.22
C LEU A 646 19.47 -7.87 -29.80
N GLU A 647 19.15 -9.11 -29.44
CA GLU A 647 19.40 -9.65 -28.10
C GLU A 647 20.87 -10.04 -27.86
N ALA A 648 21.58 -10.55 -28.87
CA ALA A 648 22.97 -10.96 -28.70
C ALA A 648 23.91 -9.78 -28.33
N PRO A 649 23.89 -8.62 -29.02
CA PRO A 649 24.65 -7.43 -28.59
C PRO A 649 24.25 -6.92 -27.21
N LEU A 650 22.95 -6.94 -26.88
CA LEU A 650 22.45 -6.51 -25.58
C LEU A 650 22.95 -7.43 -24.47
N ALA A 651 23.07 -8.73 -24.74
CA ALA A 651 23.57 -9.69 -23.77
C ALA A 651 25.09 -9.62 -23.58
N ILE A 652 25.86 -9.37 -24.66
CA ILE A 652 27.30 -9.05 -24.53
C ILE A 652 27.48 -7.81 -23.66
N LEU A 653 26.68 -6.76 -23.89
CA LEU A 653 26.71 -5.56 -23.05
C LEU A 653 26.38 -5.88 -21.59
N ARG A 654 25.39 -6.74 -21.31
CA ARG A 654 25.09 -7.21 -19.94
C ARG A 654 26.27 -7.93 -19.30
N VAL A 655 26.95 -8.83 -20.02
CA VAL A 655 28.15 -9.53 -19.51
C VAL A 655 29.26 -8.53 -19.19
N LEU A 656 29.53 -7.57 -20.06
CA LEU A 656 30.55 -6.54 -19.84
C LEU A 656 30.23 -5.69 -18.61
N VAL A 657 28.97 -5.26 -18.47
CA VAL A 657 28.51 -4.50 -17.30
C VAL A 657 28.63 -5.35 -16.03
N ALA A 658 28.30 -6.64 -16.07
CA ALA A 658 28.47 -7.57 -14.95
C ALA A 658 29.94 -7.75 -14.55
N LEU A 659 30.86 -7.84 -15.52
CA LEU A 659 32.31 -7.93 -15.25
C LEU A 659 32.85 -6.67 -14.57
N VAL A 660 32.42 -5.48 -15.00
CA VAL A 660 32.73 -4.21 -14.30
C VAL A 660 32.16 -4.24 -12.88
N ASN A 661 30.96 -4.78 -12.72
CA ASN A 661 30.30 -4.87 -11.42
C ASN A 661 31.04 -5.76 -10.44
N ILE A 662 31.77 -6.79 -10.88
CA ILE A 662 32.57 -7.66 -9.99
C ILE A 662 33.61 -6.85 -9.22
N LEU A 663 34.35 -5.98 -9.90
CA LEU A 663 35.41 -5.19 -9.27
C LEU A 663 34.82 -4.18 -8.28
N VAL A 664 33.82 -3.40 -8.74
CA VAL A 664 33.17 -2.36 -7.94
C VAL A 664 32.40 -2.97 -6.76
N GLY A 665 31.70 -4.08 -6.99
CA GLY A 665 30.95 -4.83 -5.99
C GLY A 665 31.85 -5.49 -4.95
N PHE A 666 32.98 -6.08 -5.34
CA PHE A 666 33.91 -6.69 -4.39
C PHE A 666 34.46 -5.62 -3.43
N VAL A 667 34.91 -4.49 -3.97
CA VAL A 667 35.41 -3.36 -3.16
C VAL A 667 34.30 -2.79 -2.30
N GLY A 668 33.13 -2.51 -2.87
CA GLY A 668 31.99 -1.93 -2.16
C GLY A 668 31.49 -2.82 -1.02
N ILE A 669 31.23 -4.11 -1.28
CA ILE A 669 30.76 -5.07 -0.27
C ILE A 669 31.81 -5.20 0.84
N SER A 670 33.08 -5.37 0.50
CA SER A 670 34.16 -5.54 1.48
C SER A 670 34.33 -4.32 2.38
N LEU A 671 34.32 -3.12 1.79
CA LEU A 671 34.42 -1.87 2.54
C LEU A 671 33.20 -1.65 3.45
N ARG A 672 31.98 -1.93 2.97
CA ARG A 672 30.76 -1.83 3.78
C ARG A 672 30.72 -2.83 4.92
N MET A 673 31.17 -4.07 4.70
CA MET A 673 31.24 -5.07 5.77
C MET A 673 32.30 -4.72 6.81
N THR A 674 33.44 -4.18 6.38
CA THR A 674 34.47 -3.64 7.27
C THR A 674 33.91 -2.50 8.12
N ASP A 675 33.20 -1.57 7.49
CA ASP A 675 32.54 -0.46 8.17
C ASP A 675 31.54 -0.93 9.24
N LEU A 676 30.67 -1.89 8.88
CA LEU A 676 29.72 -2.52 9.82
C LEU A 676 30.43 -3.24 10.98
N ALA A 677 31.56 -3.90 10.72
CA ALA A 677 32.35 -4.56 11.75
C ALA A 677 33.02 -3.54 12.71
N CYS A 678 33.59 -2.46 12.16
CA CYS A 678 34.13 -1.35 12.94
C CYS A 678 33.05 -0.71 13.82
N SER A 679 31.86 -0.44 13.26
CA SER A 679 30.72 0.11 13.99
C SER A 679 30.35 -0.77 15.20
N LYS A 680 30.19 -2.09 14.96
CA LYS A 680 29.92 -3.06 16.02
C LYS A 680 31.02 -3.10 17.09
N ALA A 681 32.29 -3.08 16.69
CA ALA A 681 33.43 -3.11 17.62
C ALA A 681 33.50 -1.83 18.47
N MET A 682 33.07 -0.69 17.92
CA MET A 682 32.96 0.58 18.63
C MET A 682 31.74 0.65 19.55
N GLY A 683 30.93 -0.41 19.64
CA GLY A 683 29.70 -0.42 20.45
C GLY A 683 28.62 0.51 19.90
N GLU A 684 28.75 0.96 18.65
CA GLU A 684 27.73 1.73 17.96
C GLU A 684 26.53 0.81 17.75
N ARG A 685 25.53 0.90 18.63
CA ARG A 685 24.19 0.43 18.30
C ARG A 685 23.67 1.34 17.19
N ASP A 686 23.24 0.72 16.10
CA ASP A 686 22.50 1.39 15.03
C ASP A 686 21.43 2.28 15.69
N ASN A 687 21.26 3.50 15.16
CA ASN A 687 20.39 4.56 15.68
C ASN A 687 19.19 3.95 16.43
N ARG A 688 19.09 4.14 17.77
CA ARG A 688 18.12 3.52 18.71
C ARG A 688 17.07 2.68 17.99
N ASP A 689 17.12 1.36 18.12
CA ASP A 689 16.25 0.47 17.35
C ASP A 689 14.77 0.75 17.67
N VAL A 690 14.16 1.69 16.93
CA VAL A 690 12.85 2.27 17.21
C VAL A 690 11.76 1.22 17.25
N VAL A 691 11.92 0.12 16.50
CA VAL A 691 11.00 -1.01 16.52
C VAL A 691 11.19 -1.84 17.79
N ALA A 692 12.44 -2.09 18.18
CA ALA A 692 12.78 -2.80 19.41
C ALA A 692 12.26 -2.05 20.65
N GLU A 693 12.42 -0.73 20.71
CA GLU A 693 11.85 0.12 21.77
C GLU A 693 10.31 0.10 21.77
N ALA A 694 9.68 0.18 20.59
CA ALA A 694 8.24 0.06 20.47
C ALA A 694 7.72 -1.30 20.95
N ARG A 695 8.42 -2.41 20.63
CA ARG A 695 8.08 -3.76 21.10
C ARG A 695 8.26 -3.92 22.61
N LEU A 696 9.24 -3.27 23.21
CA LEU A 696 9.35 -3.24 24.67
C LEU A 696 8.18 -2.50 25.32
N ARG A 697 7.85 -1.31 24.81
CA ARG A 697 6.71 -0.53 25.31
C ARG A 697 5.40 -1.30 25.14
N GLN A 698 5.20 -1.97 24.00
CA GLN A 698 4.08 -2.87 23.77
C GLN A 698 4.06 -3.99 24.83
N GLY A 699 5.20 -4.66 25.04
CA GLY A 699 5.32 -5.73 26.02
C GLY A 699 4.97 -5.27 27.43
N ARG A 700 5.38 -4.07 27.83
CA ARG A 700 5.03 -3.43 29.10
C ARG A 700 3.53 -3.26 29.27
N ILE A 701 2.88 -2.57 28.33
CA ILE A 701 1.45 -2.28 28.41
C ILE A 701 0.64 -3.58 28.43
N GLU A 702 0.93 -4.50 27.50
CA GLU A 702 0.21 -5.77 27.40
C GLU A 702 0.49 -6.73 28.58
N ALA A 703 1.67 -6.65 29.21
CA ALA A 703 1.97 -7.45 30.41
C ALA A 703 1.18 -6.94 31.61
N ASP A 704 1.05 -5.62 31.77
CA ASP A 704 0.28 -5.02 32.86
C ASP A 704 -1.23 -5.35 32.71
N GLU A 705 -1.77 -5.27 31.49
CA GLU A 705 -3.15 -5.67 31.18
C GLU A 705 -3.38 -7.16 31.45
N LEU A 706 -2.50 -8.03 30.95
CA LEU A 706 -2.64 -9.48 31.12
C LEU A 706 -2.44 -9.92 32.58
N ALA A 707 -1.62 -9.21 33.36
CA ALA A 707 -1.47 -9.49 34.78
C ALA A 707 -2.77 -9.22 35.55
N ILE A 708 -3.50 -8.17 35.20
CA ILE A 708 -4.82 -7.87 35.76
C ILE A 708 -5.81 -8.97 35.38
N GLU A 709 -5.92 -9.31 34.09
CA GLU A 709 -6.79 -10.39 33.60
C GLU A 709 -6.51 -11.72 34.32
N ARG A 710 -5.22 -12.11 34.45
CA ARG A 710 -4.83 -13.34 35.13
C ARG A 710 -5.18 -13.34 36.62
N THR A 711 -5.02 -12.20 37.29
CA THR A 711 -5.35 -12.08 38.72
C THR A 711 -6.85 -12.25 38.93
N GLU A 712 -7.69 -11.69 38.05
CA GLU A 712 -9.14 -11.86 38.07
C GLU A 712 -9.57 -13.33 37.83
N GLU A 713 -8.81 -14.07 37.02
CA GLU A 713 -8.98 -15.51 36.78
C GLU A 713 -8.39 -16.41 37.89
N GLY A 714 -7.75 -15.83 38.93
CA GLY A 714 -7.10 -16.57 40.02
C GLY A 714 -5.73 -17.17 39.66
N GLY A 715 -5.10 -16.69 38.59
CA GLY A 715 -3.76 -17.06 38.13
C GLY A 715 -2.68 -16.00 38.42
N ASP A 716 -1.44 -16.34 38.07
CA ASP A 716 -0.27 -15.45 38.17
C ASP A 716 0.54 -15.54 36.87
N LEU A 717 0.52 -14.45 36.09
CA LEU A 717 1.24 -14.33 34.83
C LEU A 717 2.75 -14.51 35.00
N THR A 718 3.33 -13.94 36.06
CA THR A 718 4.77 -13.98 36.30
C THR A 718 5.20 -15.42 36.59
N ALA A 719 4.48 -16.12 37.48
CA ALA A 719 4.74 -17.52 37.76
C ALA A 719 4.49 -18.44 36.55
N GLU A 720 3.51 -18.15 35.70
CA GLU A 720 3.28 -18.84 34.42
C GLU A 720 4.51 -18.71 33.51
N VAL A 721 4.96 -17.47 33.27
CA VAL A 721 6.09 -17.17 32.37
C VAL A 721 7.39 -17.78 32.88
N LEU A 722 7.70 -17.63 34.17
CA LEU A 722 8.94 -18.16 34.75
C LEU A 722 9.00 -19.68 34.68
N ARG A 723 7.91 -20.38 35.04
CA ARG A 723 7.86 -21.85 34.94
C ARG A 723 8.04 -22.35 33.51
N ALA A 724 7.38 -21.69 32.56
CA ALA A 724 7.50 -22.08 31.15
C ALA A 724 8.88 -21.73 30.56
N TRP A 725 9.51 -20.66 31.03
CA TRP A 725 10.88 -20.30 30.65
C TRP A 725 11.90 -21.31 31.18
N ASP A 726 11.85 -21.63 32.47
CA ASP A 726 12.78 -22.58 33.12
C ASP A 726 12.69 -24.01 32.53
N ALA A 727 11.55 -24.36 31.90
CA ALA A 727 11.39 -25.63 31.17
C ALA A 727 11.98 -25.62 29.73
N LYS A 728 12.40 -24.45 29.23
CA LYS A 728 12.89 -24.24 27.86
C LYS A 728 14.36 -23.81 27.80
N SER A 729 14.84 -23.12 28.84
CA SER A 729 16.25 -22.74 29.06
C SER A 729 17.03 -23.93 29.60
#